data_AF-A0AAV8GAV9-F1
#
_entry.id   AF-A0AAV8GAV9-F1
#
_cell.length_a   1.000
_cell.length_b   1.000
_cell.length_c   1.000
_cell.angle_alpha   90.00
_cell.angle_beta   90.00
_cell.angle_gamma   90.00
#
_symmetry.space_group_name_H-M   'P 1'
#
loop_
_entity.id
_entity.type
_entity.pdbx_description
1 polymer ?
#
loop_
_entity_poly.entity_id
_entity_poly.type
_entity_poly.pdbx_seq_one_letter_code
_entity_poly.pdbx_strand_id
1 'polypeptide(L)'
;MRFLFLSFLLLSILSVTVSAASLRSDEAALLTAKSLLDDPSSSLSSWNNSTDRCTNWTGVSCDSSKRFILSIDISALNLSGPIPPSLSLLRTLRHLNLSNNGLNGTFPRSLAVLRSLTVLDLYNNNLTGPLPKELAQIPNLRHVHLGGNFFSGKIPVEYGSWRFIEYLALSGNELVGPIPPELGKLSTLKELYLGYYNSYAGGLPAELGNLSNLVRLDAANCGLSGEIPPEVGQLKNLDTLFLQVNGFSGTLPVELGSLSSLKSLDLSNNALTGRIPPSFANLKNLTLLNLFRNKLYGEIPEFVGDLPSLEVLQLWENNFTGSIPGRLGRNGQLQNLDLSSNKLTGSLPPDLCYGNKLQTLIALGNFLFGPIPDSLGQCESLNRVRLGENYLNGSIPPGLFSLSKLTQVELQDNLLTGEFPDTAGSSSLGEISLSNNQLNGVLPASIGNFSGVQKLLLDHNLFSGSIPREIGKLQQLSKMDLSSNSFSGEITPEISKCKLLTYLDLSRNNLSGQIPEEITSMRILNYLNLSRNNLDGQIPPMISTMQSLTAVDFSYNNLSGLVPGTGQFSYFNATSFIGNPNLCGPYIGACKPGVSDNGVQTKHHGSIPNSFKLLVVIGLLLCSISFAIAAILKARSMKRASEARAWKLTAFQRLDFTCDDVLDCLKEENIIGKGGAGIVYKGVMPNGEHVAVKRLPAMSRGSSHDHGFNAEIQTLGRIRHRHIVRLLGFCSNHETNLLVYEYMPNGSLGELLHGKKGGHLLWDTRYKIAVEAAKGLCYLHHDCSPLILHRDVKSNNILLDTDFEAHVADFGLAKFLQDSGASECMSAIAGSYGYIAPEYAYTLKVDEKSDVYSFGVVLLELITGHKPVGEFGDGVDIVQWVRMNTNLNKENVTKILDPRLETVPINEVMHVFYVAMLCVEEQSVQRPTMREVVQILTELPRKEDGVVKDNQSGSDMAAGEGEKGSDEHPQAGPQTSPAPDLLSI
;
A
#
# COMPACT_ATOMS: atom_id res chain seq x y z
N MET A 1 -36.95 -34.99 -67.07
CA MET A 1 -35.62 -35.30 -66.50
C MET A 1 -34.54 -34.28 -66.82
N ARG A 2 -34.33 -33.85 -68.08
CA ARG A 2 -33.28 -32.87 -68.44
C ARG A 2 -33.42 -31.50 -67.75
N PHE A 3 -34.64 -31.01 -67.54
CA PHE A 3 -34.90 -29.73 -66.84
C PHE A 3 -34.59 -29.78 -65.33
N LEU A 4 -34.90 -30.91 -64.67
CA LEU A 4 -34.57 -31.13 -63.26
C LEU A 4 -33.05 -31.23 -63.04
N PHE A 5 -32.34 -31.91 -63.94
CA PHE A 5 -30.88 -32.04 -63.89
C PHE A 5 -30.18 -30.70 -64.13
N LEU A 6 -30.66 -29.89 -65.08
CA LEU A 6 -30.12 -28.53 -65.28
C LEU A 6 -30.39 -27.63 -64.07
N SER A 7 -31.58 -27.71 -63.45
CA SER A 7 -31.88 -26.93 -62.24
C SER A 7 -30.99 -27.35 -61.07
N PHE A 8 -30.73 -28.66 -60.90
CA PHE A 8 -29.88 -29.18 -59.84
C PHE A 8 -28.41 -28.80 -60.04
N LEU A 9 -27.95 -28.78 -61.30
CA LEU A 9 -26.61 -28.32 -61.67
C LEU A 9 -26.46 -26.80 -61.49
N LEU A 10 -27.49 -26.02 -61.84
CA LEU A 10 -27.51 -24.57 -61.60
C LEU A 10 -27.55 -24.25 -60.10
N LEU A 11 -28.31 -25.00 -59.30
CA LEU A 11 -28.35 -24.88 -57.84
C LEU A 11 -27.03 -25.31 -57.18
N SER A 12 -26.35 -26.34 -57.70
CA SER A 12 -25.04 -26.76 -57.18
C SER A 12 -23.92 -25.79 -57.58
N ILE A 13 -23.97 -25.22 -58.79
CA ILE A 13 -23.02 -24.17 -59.22
C ILE A 13 -23.29 -22.86 -58.47
N LEU A 14 -24.57 -22.48 -58.25
CA LEU A 14 -24.90 -21.34 -57.39
C LEU A 14 -24.44 -21.57 -55.95
N SER A 15 -24.61 -22.77 -55.38
CA SER A 15 -24.20 -23.04 -54.00
C SER A 15 -22.69 -23.03 -53.83
N VAL A 16 -21.93 -23.50 -54.83
CA VAL A 16 -20.46 -23.45 -54.84
C VAL A 16 -19.94 -22.02 -55.04
N THR A 17 -20.55 -21.23 -55.91
CA THR A 17 -20.16 -19.82 -56.13
C THR A 17 -20.51 -18.92 -54.95
N VAL A 18 -21.68 -19.07 -54.34
CA VAL A 18 -22.05 -18.40 -53.08
C VAL A 18 -21.15 -18.84 -51.92
N SER A 19 -20.74 -20.11 -51.88
CA SER A 19 -19.76 -20.63 -50.90
C SER A 19 -18.41 -19.95 -51.06
N ALA A 20 -17.86 -19.90 -52.27
CA ALA A 20 -16.56 -19.29 -52.51
C ALA A 20 -16.57 -17.77 -52.27
N ALA A 21 -17.68 -17.09 -52.56
CA ALA A 21 -17.86 -15.67 -52.27
C ALA A 21 -17.96 -15.38 -50.76
N SER A 22 -18.68 -16.22 -50.00
CA SER A 22 -18.75 -16.14 -48.54
C SER A 22 -17.39 -16.35 -47.87
N LEU A 23 -16.59 -17.34 -48.32
CA LEU A 23 -15.23 -17.56 -47.81
C LEU A 23 -14.33 -16.33 -48.00
N ARG A 24 -14.37 -15.71 -49.19
CA ARG A 24 -13.58 -14.51 -49.49
C ARG A 24 -14.03 -13.30 -48.67
N SER A 25 -15.31 -13.23 -48.31
CA SER A 25 -15.87 -12.15 -47.50
C SER A 25 -15.40 -12.19 -46.04
N ASP A 26 -15.32 -13.38 -45.43
CA ASP A 26 -14.90 -13.54 -44.03
C ASP A 26 -13.39 -13.22 -43.86
N GLU A 27 -12.58 -13.68 -44.81
CA GLU A 27 -11.14 -13.41 -44.84
C GLU A 27 -10.86 -11.91 -45.01
N ALA A 28 -11.56 -11.26 -45.95
CA ALA A 28 -11.47 -9.81 -46.13
C ALA A 28 -11.90 -9.03 -44.88
N ALA A 29 -12.93 -9.50 -44.16
CA ALA A 29 -13.40 -8.86 -42.94
C ALA A 29 -12.33 -8.86 -41.83
N LEU A 30 -11.62 -9.97 -41.67
CA LEU A 30 -10.54 -10.11 -40.68
C LEU A 30 -9.25 -9.39 -41.10
N LEU A 31 -8.90 -9.36 -42.39
CA LEU A 31 -7.78 -8.55 -42.86
C LEU A 31 -8.04 -7.05 -42.69
N THR A 32 -9.29 -6.63 -42.92
CA THR A 32 -9.74 -5.26 -42.60
C THR A 32 -9.72 -5.00 -41.09
N ALA A 33 -10.03 -6.01 -40.27
CA ALA A 33 -9.95 -5.90 -38.83
C ALA A 33 -8.50 -5.71 -38.38
N LYS A 34 -7.57 -6.51 -38.91
CA LYS A 34 -6.14 -6.40 -38.66
C LYS A 34 -5.59 -5.03 -39.04
N SER A 35 -6.03 -4.43 -40.16
CA SER A 35 -5.53 -3.11 -40.56
C SER A 35 -6.00 -1.96 -39.66
N LEU A 36 -7.00 -2.19 -38.80
CA LEU A 36 -7.50 -1.20 -37.82
C LEU A 36 -6.90 -1.38 -36.43
N LEU A 37 -6.24 -2.51 -36.19
CA LEU A 37 -5.58 -2.84 -34.93
C LEU A 37 -4.10 -2.50 -35.04
N ASP A 38 -3.58 -1.89 -33.99
CA ASP A 38 -2.15 -1.77 -33.78
C ASP A 38 -1.65 -3.04 -33.08
N ASP A 39 -0.64 -3.67 -33.69
CA ASP A 39 -0.12 -4.98 -33.31
C ASP A 39 1.41 -4.91 -33.22
N PRO A 40 1.95 -4.26 -32.16
CA PRO A 40 3.39 -4.03 -32.02
C PRO A 40 4.19 -5.34 -31.93
N SER A 41 3.58 -6.38 -31.37
CA SER A 41 4.18 -7.71 -31.22
C SER A 41 4.08 -8.57 -32.48
N SER A 42 3.45 -8.07 -33.55
CA SER A 42 3.16 -8.84 -34.76
C SER A 42 2.45 -10.18 -34.49
N SER A 43 1.63 -10.22 -33.43
CA SER A 43 0.90 -11.39 -32.95
C SER A 43 -0.11 -11.90 -33.98
N LEU A 44 -0.63 -11.00 -34.84
CA LEU A 44 -1.54 -11.30 -35.94
C LEU A 44 -0.81 -11.47 -37.28
N SER A 45 0.51 -11.64 -37.31
CA SER A 45 1.31 -11.84 -38.53
C SER A 45 0.80 -13.00 -39.41
N SER A 46 0.27 -14.04 -38.78
CA SER A 46 -0.33 -15.21 -39.44
C SER A 46 -1.56 -14.88 -40.29
N TRP A 47 -2.25 -13.77 -40.03
CA TRP A 47 -3.42 -13.32 -40.80
C TRP A 47 -2.96 -12.66 -42.11
N ASN A 48 -2.84 -13.46 -43.17
CA ASN A 48 -2.46 -13.03 -44.51
C ASN A 48 -3.04 -13.97 -45.58
N ASN A 49 -3.02 -13.52 -46.83
CA ASN A 49 -3.58 -14.28 -47.98
C ASN A 49 -2.80 -15.56 -48.33
N SER A 50 -1.64 -15.79 -47.69
CA SER A 50 -0.73 -16.90 -48.00
C SER A 50 -0.98 -18.13 -47.13
N THR A 51 -1.78 -18.02 -46.06
CA THR A 51 -2.02 -19.08 -45.07
C THR A 51 -3.51 -19.36 -44.92
N ASP A 52 -3.88 -20.61 -44.62
CA ASP A 52 -5.28 -20.97 -44.42
C ASP A 52 -5.82 -20.43 -43.09
N ARG A 53 -6.89 -19.64 -43.18
CA ARG A 53 -7.46 -18.93 -42.01
C ARG A 53 -8.01 -19.84 -40.91
N CYS A 54 -8.38 -21.07 -41.24
CA CYS A 54 -8.98 -22.00 -40.29
C CYS A 54 -7.94 -22.91 -39.62
N THR A 55 -6.73 -23.01 -40.17
CA THR A 55 -5.66 -23.85 -39.60
C THR A 55 -4.44 -23.07 -39.11
N ASN A 56 -4.18 -21.87 -39.63
CA ASN A 56 -2.93 -21.16 -39.39
C ASN A 56 -3.09 -19.82 -38.70
N TRP A 57 -4.27 -19.18 -38.80
CA TRP A 57 -4.46 -17.85 -38.24
C TRP A 57 -4.62 -17.93 -36.73
N THR A 58 -3.78 -17.16 -36.04
CA THR A 58 -3.77 -17.06 -34.58
C THR A 58 -5.17 -16.69 -34.09
N GLY A 59 -5.70 -17.46 -33.13
CA GLY A 59 -6.97 -17.13 -32.49
C GLY A 59 -8.23 -17.44 -33.28
N VAL A 60 -8.15 -17.91 -34.53
CA VAL A 60 -9.34 -18.17 -35.37
C VAL A 60 -9.70 -19.66 -35.32
N SER A 61 -10.97 -19.97 -35.04
CA SER A 61 -11.50 -21.33 -35.17
C SER A 61 -12.73 -21.36 -36.06
N CYS A 62 -12.76 -22.35 -36.95
CA CYS A 62 -13.85 -22.56 -37.88
C CYS A 62 -14.71 -23.79 -37.51
N ASP A 63 -15.83 -23.93 -38.21
CA ASP A 63 -16.66 -25.13 -38.13
C ASP A 63 -15.95 -26.38 -38.68
N SER A 64 -16.52 -27.57 -38.47
CA SER A 64 -15.92 -28.83 -38.91
C SER A 64 -15.72 -28.90 -40.44
N SER A 65 -16.47 -28.13 -41.22
CA SER A 65 -16.31 -28.02 -42.66
C SER A 65 -15.26 -26.97 -43.10
N LYS A 66 -14.60 -26.28 -42.16
CA LYS A 66 -13.65 -25.17 -42.36
C LYS A 66 -14.21 -24.04 -43.23
N ARG A 67 -15.53 -23.91 -43.27
CA ARG A 67 -16.23 -22.97 -44.14
C ARG A 67 -16.53 -21.67 -43.41
N PHE A 68 -16.92 -21.74 -42.15
CA PHE A 68 -17.42 -20.62 -41.37
C PHE A 68 -16.59 -20.40 -40.12
N ILE A 69 -16.26 -19.14 -39.83
CA ILE A 69 -15.58 -18.77 -38.59
C ILE A 69 -16.60 -18.81 -37.45
N LEU A 70 -16.27 -19.56 -36.38
CA LEU A 70 -17.11 -19.74 -35.20
C LEU A 70 -16.54 -19.06 -33.96
N SER A 71 -15.21 -18.97 -33.84
CA SER A 71 -14.52 -18.37 -32.70
C SER A 71 -13.41 -17.46 -33.15
N ILE A 72 -13.27 -16.33 -32.47
CA ILE A 72 -12.11 -15.46 -32.49
C ILE A 72 -11.69 -15.25 -31.05
N ASP A 73 -10.50 -15.71 -30.70
CA ASP A 73 -9.84 -15.45 -29.44
C ASP A 73 -8.47 -14.84 -29.69
N ILE A 74 -8.40 -13.53 -29.52
CA ILE A 74 -7.16 -12.74 -29.66
C ILE A 74 -6.87 -12.02 -28.35
N SER A 75 -7.17 -12.68 -27.23
CA SER A 75 -6.91 -12.17 -25.88
C SER A 75 -5.42 -12.15 -25.54
N ALA A 76 -5.01 -11.21 -24.67
CA ALA A 76 -3.63 -11.09 -24.18
C ALA A 76 -2.55 -10.98 -25.28
N LEU A 77 -2.90 -10.36 -26.41
CA LEU A 77 -1.99 -10.21 -27.57
C LEU A 77 -1.36 -8.81 -27.67
N ASN A 78 -1.56 -7.96 -26.66
CA ASN A 78 -1.08 -6.57 -26.61
C ASN A 78 -1.55 -5.72 -27.80
N LEU A 79 -2.79 -5.96 -28.25
CA LEU A 79 -3.39 -5.26 -29.38
C LEU A 79 -3.98 -3.92 -28.93
N SER A 80 -3.85 -2.88 -29.74
CA SER A 80 -4.46 -1.57 -29.46
C SER A 80 -5.27 -1.02 -30.65
N GLY A 81 -6.01 0.07 -30.44
CA GLY A 81 -6.94 0.63 -31.44
C GLY A 81 -8.41 0.25 -31.20
N PRO A 82 -9.34 0.71 -32.04
CA PRO A 82 -10.76 0.48 -31.84
C PRO A 82 -11.17 -0.96 -32.16
N ILE A 83 -12.23 -1.47 -31.52
CA ILE A 83 -12.83 -2.75 -31.91
C ILE A 83 -13.26 -2.65 -33.39
N PRO A 84 -12.74 -3.49 -34.30
CA PRO A 84 -12.99 -3.32 -35.73
C PRO A 84 -14.45 -3.58 -36.10
N PRO A 85 -15.17 -2.60 -36.70
CA PRO A 85 -16.56 -2.79 -37.11
C PRO A 85 -16.75 -3.87 -38.18
N SER A 86 -15.70 -4.20 -38.95
CA SER A 86 -15.71 -5.25 -39.98
C SER A 86 -16.01 -6.64 -39.42
N LEU A 87 -15.74 -6.88 -38.14
CA LEU A 87 -16.11 -8.11 -37.45
C LEU A 87 -17.63 -8.39 -37.51
N SER A 88 -18.47 -7.37 -37.71
CA SER A 88 -19.91 -7.52 -37.92
C SER A 88 -20.30 -8.29 -39.20
N LEU A 89 -19.36 -8.49 -40.12
CA LEU A 89 -19.56 -9.29 -41.33
C LEU A 89 -19.58 -10.81 -41.04
N LEU A 90 -19.00 -11.25 -39.92
CA LEU A 90 -18.86 -12.65 -39.55
C LEU A 90 -20.13 -13.20 -38.89
N ARG A 91 -21.21 -13.34 -39.66
CA ARG A 91 -22.58 -13.65 -39.14
C ARG A 91 -22.71 -14.97 -38.40
N THR A 92 -21.77 -15.89 -38.59
CA THR A 92 -21.73 -17.21 -37.94
C THR A 92 -20.96 -17.22 -36.62
N LEU A 93 -20.30 -16.12 -36.27
CA LEU A 93 -19.46 -16.02 -35.08
C LEU A 93 -20.26 -16.31 -33.81
N ARG A 94 -19.73 -17.20 -32.96
CA ARG A 94 -20.32 -17.61 -31.68
C ARG A 94 -19.51 -17.11 -30.50
N HIS A 95 -18.19 -17.11 -30.63
CA HIS A 95 -17.28 -16.71 -29.56
C HIS A 95 -16.40 -15.57 -30.04
N LEU A 96 -16.42 -14.45 -29.33
CA LEU A 96 -15.55 -13.31 -29.55
C LEU A 96 -14.89 -12.94 -28.21
N ASN A 97 -13.61 -13.27 -28.09
CA ASN A 97 -12.78 -12.93 -26.95
C ASN A 97 -11.66 -11.97 -27.39
N LEU A 98 -11.73 -10.75 -26.87
CA LEU A 98 -10.77 -9.66 -27.10
C LEU A 98 -10.12 -9.19 -25.78
N SER A 99 -10.24 -9.98 -24.71
CA SER A 99 -9.85 -9.57 -23.36
C SER A 99 -8.34 -9.33 -23.19
N ASN A 100 -7.97 -8.58 -22.16
CA ASN A 100 -6.57 -8.29 -21.78
C ASN A 100 -5.77 -7.68 -22.95
N ASN A 101 -6.28 -6.60 -23.52
CA ASN A 101 -5.63 -5.85 -24.60
C ASN A 101 -5.70 -4.35 -24.32
N GLY A 102 -5.15 -3.53 -25.20
CA GLY A 102 -5.23 -2.06 -25.17
C GLY A 102 -6.34 -1.48 -26.06
N LEU A 103 -7.41 -2.23 -26.35
CA LEU A 103 -8.46 -1.77 -27.27
C LEU A 103 -9.18 -0.55 -26.71
N ASN A 104 -9.47 0.43 -27.56
CA ASN A 104 -10.00 1.73 -27.14
C ASN A 104 -11.23 2.17 -27.95
N GLY A 105 -11.73 3.37 -27.65
CA GLY A 105 -12.93 3.90 -28.29
C GLY A 105 -14.21 3.26 -27.77
N THR A 106 -15.32 3.45 -28.48
CA THR A 106 -16.65 2.96 -28.05
C THR A 106 -16.99 1.61 -28.67
N PHE A 107 -17.86 0.83 -28.00
CA PHE A 107 -18.38 -0.41 -28.57
C PHE A 107 -19.10 -0.16 -29.93
N PRO A 108 -18.71 -0.87 -31.02
CA PRO A 108 -19.34 -0.71 -32.34
C PRO A 108 -20.77 -1.24 -32.36
N ARG A 109 -21.76 -0.35 -32.53
CA ARG A 109 -23.18 -0.77 -32.66
C ARG A 109 -23.44 -1.77 -33.79
N SER A 110 -22.59 -1.80 -34.83
CA SER A 110 -22.69 -2.75 -35.93
C SER A 110 -22.52 -4.22 -35.49
N LEU A 111 -21.80 -4.48 -34.40
CA LEU A 111 -21.60 -5.83 -33.86
C LEU A 111 -22.89 -6.44 -33.28
N ALA A 112 -23.89 -5.63 -32.95
CA ALA A 112 -25.20 -6.11 -32.50
C ALA A 112 -25.93 -6.99 -33.53
N VAL A 113 -25.45 -7.01 -34.78
CA VAL A 113 -26.00 -7.82 -35.86
C VAL A 113 -25.59 -9.30 -35.81
N LEU A 114 -24.62 -9.65 -34.95
CA LEU A 114 -24.07 -11.00 -34.78
C LEU A 114 -25.03 -11.90 -33.98
N ARG A 115 -26.15 -12.30 -34.58
CA ARG A 115 -27.21 -13.07 -33.91
C ARG A 115 -26.80 -14.47 -33.43
N SER A 116 -25.70 -15.00 -33.93
CA SER A 116 -25.14 -16.30 -33.53
C SER A 116 -24.24 -16.23 -32.29
N LEU A 117 -23.89 -15.01 -31.84
CA LEU A 117 -22.94 -14.80 -30.76
C LEU A 117 -23.50 -15.32 -29.42
N THR A 118 -22.70 -16.13 -28.74
CA THR A 118 -22.98 -16.72 -27.43
C THR A 118 -22.03 -16.20 -26.35
N VAL A 119 -20.79 -15.90 -26.72
CA VAL A 119 -19.76 -15.37 -25.81
C VAL A 119 -19.20 -14.07 -26.39
N LEU A 120 -19.27 -13.01 -25.59
CA LEU A 120 -18.58 -11.75 -25.83
C LEU A 120 -17.74 -11.41 -24.60
N ASP A 121 -16.43 -11.46 -24.75
CA ASP A 121 -15.49 -11.10 -23.70
C ASP A 121 -14.60 -9.94 -24.17
N LEU A 122 -14.74 -8.81 -23.49
CA LEU A 122 -13.98 -7.58 -23.69
C LEU A 122 -13.25 -7.16 -22.41
N TYR A 123 -13.07 -8.08 -21.45
CA TYR A 123 -12.45 -7.78 -20.16
C TYR A 123 -11.11 -7.06 -20.30
N ASN A 124 -10.82 -6.13 -19.39
CA ASN A 124 -9.50 -5.52 -19.24
C ASN A 124 -8.98 -4.88 -20.55
N ASN A 125 -9.66 -3.81 -20.96
CA ASN A 125 -9.37 -3.00 -22.13
C ASN A 125 -9.56 -1.50 -21.80
N ASN A 126 -9.42 -0.62 -22.79
CA ASN A 126 -9.57 0.84 -22.65
C ASN A 126 -10.83 1.37 -23.34
N LEU A 127 -11.91 0.59 -23.36
CA LEU A 127 -13.17 0.95 -24.03
C LEU A 127 -13.93 2.00 -23.23
N THR A 128 -14.49 2.99 -23.92
CA THR A 128 -15.18 4.14 -23.33
C THR A 128 -16.62 4.27 -23.85
N GLY A 129 -17.34 5.27 -23.33
CA GLY A 129 -18.73 5.56 -23.72
C GLY A 129 -19.75 4.69 -22.99
N PRO A 130 -21.04 4.78 -23.33
CA PRO A 130 -22.08 4.05 -22.64
C PRO A 130 -22.05 2.55 -22.95
N LEU A 131 -22.53 1.74 -22.01
CA LEU A 131 -22.81 0.33 -22.26
C LEU A 131 -23.77 0.18 -23.47
N PRO A 132 -23.45 -0.71 -24.42
CA PRO A 132 -24.20 -0.84 -25.67
C PRO A 132 -25.53 -1.57 -25.47
N LYS A 133 -26.62 -0.80 -25.33
CA LYS A 133 -27.98 -1.36 -25.24
C LYS A 133 -28.35 -2.27 -26.42
N GLU A 134 -27.73 -2.08 -27.57
CA GLU A 134 -27.94 -2.92 -28.75
C GLU A 134 -27.51 -4.38 -28.55
N LEU A 135 -26.64 -4.70 -27.57
CA LEU A 135 -26.32 -6.08 -27.20
C LEU A 135 -27.55 -6.87 -26.73
N ALA A 136 -28.58 -6.20 -26.22
CA ALA A 136 -29.87 -6.81 -25.90
C ALA A 136 -30.56 -7.44 -27.13
N GLN A 137 -30.21 -7.00 -28.34
CA GLN A 137 -30.77 -7.52 -29.59
C GLN A 137 -30.14 -8.84 -30.04
N ILE A 138 -29.04 -9.28 -29.41
CA ILE A 138 -28.38 -10.55 -29.71
C ILE A 138 -29.06 -11.65 -28.86
N PRO A 139 -29.87 -12.53 -29.47
CA PRO A 139 -30.79 -13.38 -28.73
C PRO A 139 -30.12 -14.55 -28.02
N ASN A 140 -28.91 -14.93 -28.41
CA ASN A 140 -28.23 -16.16 -27.99
C ASN A 140 -27.07 -15.95 -27.01
N LEU A 141 -26.87 -14.72 -26.51
CA LEU A 141 -25.80 -14.43 -25.55
C LEU A 141 -25.99 -15.25 -24.26
N ARG A 142 -24.89 -15.86 -23.82
CA ARG A 142 -24.76 -16.65 -22.60
C ARG A 142 -23.68 -16.09 -21.67
N HIS A 143 -22.63 -15.53 -22.22
CA HIS A 143 -21.52 -14.94 -21.47
C HIS A 143 -21.21 -13.56 -22.02
N VAL A 144 -21.28 -12.56 -21.15
CA VAL A 144 -20.92 -11.18 -21.46
C VAL A 144 -19.99 -10.66 -20.38
N HIS A 145 -18.73 -10.38 -20.75
CA HIS A 145 -17.75 -9.77 -19.87
C HIS A 145 -17.34 -8.40 -20.44
N LEU A 146 -17.75 -7.33 -19.78
CA LEU A 146 -17.43 -5.94 -20.14
C LEU A 146 -16.64 -5.22 -19.02
N GLY A 147 -16.24 -5.95 -17.98
CA GLY A 147 -15.49 -5.39 -16.86
C GLY A 147 -14.08 -4.92 -17.22
N GLY A 148 -13.42 -4.19 -16.32
CA GLY A 148 -12.06 -3.69 -16.50
C GLY A 148 -11.93 -2.74 -17.69
N ASN A 149 -12.88 -1.83 -17.86
CA ASN A 149 -12.93 -0.86 -18.95
C ASN A 149 -13.29 0.53 -18.38
N PHE A 150 -13.58 1.50 -19.25
CA PHE A 150 -14.01 2.85 -18.88
C PHE A 150 -15.42 3.13 -19.41
N PHE A 151 -16.30 2.11 -19.42
CA PHE A 151 -17.70 2.33 -19.80
C PHE A 151 -18.37 3.24 -18.77
N SER A 152 -19.08 4.25 -19.24
CA SER A 152 -19.75 5.27 -18.42
C SER A 152 -21.27 5.19 -18.55
N GLY A 153 -21.99 6.00 -17.76
CA GLY A 153 -23.45 6.04 -17.81
C GLY A 153 -24.10 4.86 -17.09
N LYS A 154 -25.35 4.52 -17.44
CA LYS A 154 -26.17 3.55 -16.70
C LYS A 154 -26.12 2.15 -17.32
N ILE A 155 -26.38 1.14 -16.50
CA ILE A 155 -26.72 -0.20 -17.02
C ILE A 155 -28.02 -0.10 -17.83
N PRO A 156 -28.05 -0.53 -19.11
CA PRO A 156 -29.26 -0.49 -19.93
C PRO A 156 -30.35 -1.41 -19.36
N VAL A 157 -31.58 -0.90 -19.24
CA VAL A 157 -32.74 -1.70 -18.81
C VAL A 157 -33.03 -2.85 -19.79
N GLU A 158 -32.64 -2.68 -21.05
CA GLU A 158 -32.75 -3.69 -22.10
C GLU A 158 -31.94 -4.96 -21.81
N TYR A 159 -30.89 -4.89 -20.97
CA TYR A 159 -30.13 -6.07 -20.57
C TYR A 159 -30.99 -7.11 -19.84
N GLY A 160 -32.08 -6.69 -19.18
CA GLY A 160 -33.07 -7.60 -18.59
C GLY A 160 -33.90 -8.42 -19.60
N SER A 161 -33.68 -8.25 -20.91
CA SER A 161 -34.38 -9.00 -21.97
C SER A 161 -33.63 -10.25 -22.45
N TRP A 162 -32.39 -10.47 -22.02
CA TRP A 162 -31.62 -11.66 -22.39
C TRP A 162 -32.26 -12.94 -21.83
N ARG A 163 -32.49 -13.92 -22.71
CA ARG A 163 -33.18 -15.18 -22.34
C ARG A 163 -32.26 -16.30 -21.89
N PHE A 164 -30.98 -16.24 -22.26
CA PHE A 164 -30.03 -17.32 -22.06
C PHE A 164 -28.74 -16.88 -21.36
N ILE A 165 -28.68 -15.64 -20.86
CA ILE A 165 -27.48 -15.14 -20.19
C ILE A 165 -27.23 -15.92 -18.91
N GLU A 166 -26.01 -16.43 -18.75
CA GLU A 166 -25.55 -17.22 -17.60
C GLU A 166 -24.46 -16.47 -16.83
N TYR A 167 -23.66 -15.64 -17.51
CA TYR A 167 -22.57 -14.87 -16.92
C TYR A 167 -22.64 -13.42 -17.41
N LEU A 168 -22.70 -12.48 -16.47
CA LEU A 168 -22.66 -11.04 -16.73
C LEU A 168 -21.66 -10.35 -15.79
N ALA A 169 -20.58 -9.82 -16.37
CA ALA A 169 -19.59 -9.04 -15.63
C ALA A 169 -19.48 -7.62 -16.17
N LEU A 170 -19.70 -6.64 -15.29
CA LEU A 170 -19.65 -5.20 -15.53
C LEU A 170 -18.70 -4.49 -14.54
N SER A 171 -17.97 -5.25 -13.73
CA SER A 171 -17.08 -4.77 -12.69
C SER A 171 -15.92 -3.94 -13.24
N GLY A 172 -15.41 -2.95 -12.49
CA GLY A 172 -14.25 -2.17 -12.93
C GLY A 172 -14.55 -1.26 -14.13
N ASN A 173 -15.63 -0.45 -14.05
CA ASN A 173 -16.02 0.55 -15.05
C ASN A 173 -16.36 1.88 -14.36
N GLU A 174 -16.87 2.86 -15.11
CA GLU A 174 -17.36 4.16 -14.61
C GLU A 174 -18.90 4.23 -14.59
N LEU A 175 -19.57 3.11 -14.27
CA LEU A 175 -21.03 3.02 -14.34
C LEU A 175 -21.68 3.77 -13.17
N VAL A 176 -22.78 4.44 -13.46
CA VAL A 176 -23.54 5.28 -12.54
C VAL A 176 -25.04 5.01 -12.62
N GLY A 177 -25.80 5.62 -11.71
CA GLY A 177 -27.25 5.46 -11.64
C GLY A 177 -27.67 4.15 -10.96
N PRO A 178 -28.98 3.86 -10.87
CA PRO A 178 -29.46 2.69 -10.16
C PRO A 178 -29.17 1.40 -10.94
N ILE A 179 -28.93 0.31 -10.21
CA ILE A 179 -28.96 -1.04 -10.78
C ILE A 179 -30.40 -1.29 -11.25
N PRO A 180 -30.64 -1.63 -12.53
CA PRO A 180 -31.99 -1.75 -13.05
C PRO A 180 -32.68 -3.00 -12.50
N PRO A 181 -33.91 -2.88 -11.97
CA PRO A 181 -34.67 -4.02 -11.45
C PRO A 181 -35.00 -5.06 -12.54
N GLU A 182 -34.96 -4.67 -13.82
CA GLU A 182 -35.12 -5.57 -14.96
C GLU A 182 -34.06 -6.67 -15.01
N LEU A 183 -32.89 -6.49 -14.40
CA LEU A 183 -31.90 -7.57 -14.28
C LEU A 183 -32.46 -8.77 -13.52
N GLY A 184 -33.43 -8.57 -12.61
CA GLY A 184 -34.14 -9.64 -11.91
C GLY A 184 -34.95 -10.58 -12.82
N LYS A 185 -35.13 -10.24 -14.10
CA LYS A 185 -35.80 -11.11 -15.10
C LYS A 185 -34.89 -12.16 -15.69
N LEU A 186 -33.58 -12.10 -15.44
CA LEU A 186 -32.56 -12.96 -16.04
C LEU A 186 -32.50 -14.33 -15.36
N SER A 187 -33.57 -15.12 -15.47
CA SER A 187 -33.73 -16.38 -14.74
C SER A 187 -32.65 -17.44 -15.00
N THR A 188 -31.87 -17.33 -16.09
CA THR A 188 -30.75 -18.24 -16.40
C THR A 188 -29.42 -17.80 -15.80
N LEU A 189 -29.33 -16.59 -15.25
CA LEU A 189 -28.09 -16.00 -14.76
C LEU A 189 -27.55 -16.78 -13.56
N LYS A 190 -26.27 -17.13 -13.61
CA LYS A 190 -25.53 -17.85 -12.58
C LYS A 190 -24.51 -16.95 -11.89
N GLU A 191 -23.88 -16.05 -12.63
CA GLU A 191 -22.86 -15.16 -12.08
C GLU A 191 -23.12 -13.71 -12.50
N LEU A 192 -23.16 -12.83 -11.50
CA LEU A 192 -23.37 -11.40 -11.67
C LEU A 192 -22.27 -10.63 -10.94
N TYR A 193 -21.40 -9.97 -11.71
CA TYR A 193 -20.34 -9.10 -11.18
C TYR A 193 -20.63 -7.65 -11.54
N LEU A 194 -20.96 -6.87 -10.54
CA LEU A 194 -21.19 -5.42 -10.61
C LEU A 194 -20.09 -4.63 -9.89
N GLY A 195 -19.32 -5.30 -9.03
CA GLY A 195 -18.35 -4.77 -8.08
C GLY A 195 -17.21 -3.91 -8.65
N TYR A 196 -16.51 -3.18 -7.79
CA TYR A 196 -15.27 -2.45 -8.02
C TYR A 196 -15.35 -1.29 -9.02
N TYR A 197 -14.90 -0.09 -8.61
CA TYR A 197 -14.76 1.13 -9.41
C TYR A 197 -16.03 1.74 -10.02
N ASN A 198 -17.19 1.08 -9.95
CA ASN A 198 -18.49 1.66 -10.31
C ASN A 198 -19.04 2.56 -9.18
N SER A 199 -19.98 3.47 -9.51
CA SER A 199 -20.62 4.38 -8.56
C SER A 199 -22.14 4.41 -8.75
N TYR A 200 -22.81 3.33 -8.32
CA TYR A 200 -24.25 3.21 -8.46
C TYR A 200 -25.00 4.11 -7.48
N ALA A 201 -26.22 4.51 -7.88
CA ALA A 201 -27.13 5.27 -7.03
C ALA A 201 -28.15 4.34 -6.37
N GLY A 202 -28.42 4.55 -5.08
CA GLY A 202 -29.37 3.71 -4.33
C GLY A 202 -28.77 2.40 -3.85
N GLY A 203 -29.60 1.37 -3.67
CA GLY A 203 -29.21 0.06 -3.16
C GLY A 203 -29.41 -1.07 -4.16
N LEU A 204 -29.36 -2.31 -3.66
CA LEU A 204 -29.72 -3.48 -4.47
C LEU A 204 -31.24 -3.49 -4.73
N PRO A 205 -31.68 -3.72 -5.98
CA PRO A 205 -33.10 -3.92 -6.27
C PRO A 205 -33.58 -5.27 -5.73
N ALA A 206 -34.76 -5.29 -5.10
CA ALA A 206 -35.37 -6.50 -4.54
C ALA A 206 -35.61 -7.58 -5.61
N GLU A 207 -35.84 -7.18 -6.85
CA GLU A 207 -36.06 -8.05 -8.00
C GLU A 207 -34.87 -8.97 -8.29
N LEU A 208 -33.65 -8.64 -7.84
CA LEU A 208 -32.52 -9.58 -7.93
C LEU A 208 -32.77 -10.87 -7.17
N GLY A 209 -33.65 -10.88 -6.16
CA GLY A 209 -34.10 -12.10 -5.47
C GLY A 209 -34.79 -13.12 -6.38
N ASN A 210 -35.26 -12.72 -7.56
CA ASN A 210 -35.90 -13.61 -8.54
C ASN A 210 -34.90 -14.46 -9.35
N LEU A 211 -33.59 -14.22 -9.21
CA LEU A 211 -32.54 -14.91 -9.96
C LEU A 211 -32.27 -16.32 -9.39
N SER A 212 -33.23 -17.22 -9.48
CA SER A 212 -33.21 -18.53 -8.80
C SER A 212 -32.00 -19.43 -9.14
N ASN A 213 -31.31 -19.19 -10.26
CA ASN A 213 -30.11 -19.93 -10.67
C ASN A 213 -28.80 -19.24 -10.28
N LEU A 214 -28.85 -18.07 -9.62
CA LEU A 214 -27.67 -17.30 -9.26
C LEU A 214 -26.85 -18.05 -8.21
N VAL A 215 -25.57 -18.21 -8.53
CA VAL A 215 -24.54 -18.85 -7.69
C VAL A 215 -23.64 -17.78 -7.08
N ARG A 216 -23.31 -16.73 -7.85
CA ARG A 216 -22.43 -15.65 -7.39
C ARG A 216 -23.03 -14.28 -7.63
N LEU A 217 -23.05 -13.48 -6.57
CA LEU A 217 -23.36 -12.06 -6.61
C LEU A 217 -22.21 -11.27 -5.99
N ASP A 218 -21.50 -10.51 -6.82
CA ASP A 218 -20.47 -9.57 -6.39
C ASP A 218 -20.90 -8.15 -6.76
N ALA A 219 -21.15 -7.33 -5.74
CA ALA A 219 -21.40 -5.90 -5.86
C ALA A 219 -20.57 -5.11 -4.83
N ALA A 220 -19.35 -5.58 -4.55
CA ALA A 220 -18.43 -4.92 -3.64
C ALA A 220 -17.94 -3.56 -4.18
N ASN A 221 -17.62 -2.60 -3.31
CA ASN A 221 -17.00 -1.31 -3.69
C ASN A 221 -17.70 -0.59 -4.85
N CYS A 222 -19.00 -0.30 -4.68
CA CYS A 222 -19.88 0.24 -5.72
C CYS A 222 -20.64 1.52 -5.32
N GLY A 223 -20.43 2.02 -4.10
CA GLY A 223 -21.19 3.14 -3.56
C GLY A 223 -22.66 2.82 -3.25
N LEU A 224 -23.04 1.54 -3.18
CA LEU A 224 -24.41 1.11 -2.88
C LEU A 224 -24.81 1.52 -1.46
N SER A 225 -26.09 1.82 -1.25
CA SER A 225 -26.63 2.35 0.01
C SER A 225 -28.02 1.77 0.31
N GLY A 226 -28.61 2.14 1.46
CA GLY A 226 -29.91 1.60 1.88
C GLY A 226 -29.78 0.25 2.57
N GLU A 227 -30.88 -0.50 2.67
CA GLU A 227 -30.89 -1.82 3.32
C GLU A 227 -30.61 -2.94 2.32
N ILE A 228 -30.13 -4.10 2.82
CA ILE A 228 -30.04 -5.32 2.01
C ILE A 228 -31.46 -5.87 1.83
N PRO A 229 -31.97 -6.06 0.59
CA PRO A 229 -33.32 -6.56 0.39
C PRO A 229 -33.50 -7.99 0.95
N PRO A 230 -34.56 -8.28 1.71
CA PRO A 230 -34.83 -9.63 2.22
C PRO A 230 -35.05 -10.66 1.11
N GLU A 231 -35.48 -10.23 -0.07
CA GLU A 231 -35.66 -11.07 -1.27
C GLU A 231 -34.37 -11.75 -1.72
N VAL A 232 -33.19 -11.20 -1.38
CA VAL A 232 -31.90 -11.87 -1.63
C VAL A 232 -31.87 -13.26 -0.98
N GLY A 233 -32.58 -13.48 0.15
CA GLY A 233 -32.72 -14.78 0.80
C GLY A 233 -33.47 -15.86 0.01
N GLN A 234 -34.07 -15.51 -1.14
CA GLN A 234 -34.74 -16.44 -2.05
C GLN A 234 -33.75 -17.19 -2.97
N LEU A 235 -32.51 -16.71 -3.09
CA LEU A 235 -31.49 -17.24 -4.00
C LEU A 235 -30.86 -18.56 -3.48
N LYS A 236 -31.60 -19.67 -3.54
CA LYS A 236 -31.19 -20.96 -2.92
C LYS A 236 -29.91 -21.57 -3.46
N ASN A 237 -29.51 -21.21 -4.68
CA ASN A 237 -28.27 -21.68 -5.30
C ASN A 237 -27.06 -20.78 -5.02
N LEU A 238 -27.25 -19.65 -4.34
CA LEU A 238 -26.20 -18.67 -4.08
C LEU A 238 -25.15 -19.29 -3.16
N ASP A 239 -23.91 -19.37 -3.63
CA ASP A 239 -22.74 -19.82 -2.87
C ASP A 239 -21.89 -18.65 -2.37
N THR A 240 -21.90 -17.53 -3.08
CA THR A 240 -21.07 -16.35 -2.79
C THR A 240 -21.90 -15.09 -2.86
N LEU A 241 -21.89 -14.33 -1.75
CA LEU A 241 -22.48 -13.01 -1.64
C LEU A 241 -21.46 -12.01 -1.12
N PHE A 242 -21.00 -11.13 -2.00
CA PHE A 242 -20.00 -10.09 -1.71
C PHE A 242 -20.61 -8.71 -1.90
N LEU A 243 -20.79 -8.00 -0.79
CA LEU A 243 -21.36 -6.64 -0.73
C LEU A 243 -20.47 -5.67 0.07
N GLN A 244 -19.22 -6.04 0.32
CA GLN A 244 -18.29 -5.27 1.14
C GLN A 244 -17.93 -3.91 0.53
N VAL A 245 -17.51 -2.98 1.38
CA VAL A 245 -17.05 -1.63 0.98
C VAL A 245 -18.18 -0.86 0.29
N ASN A 246 -19.31 -0.74 0.96
CA ASN A 246 -20.47 0.03 0.49
C ASN A 246 -21.03 0.87 1.66
N GLY A 247 -22.17 1.52 1.43
CA GLY A 247 -22.95 2.26 2.41
C GLY A 247 -24.23 1.54 2.85
N PHE A 248 -24.27 0.19 2.81
CA PHE A 248 -25.44 -0.54 3.30
C PHE A 248 -25.67 -0.27 4.79
N SER A 249 -26.93 -0.14 5.17
CA SER A 249 -27.41 0.23 6.50
C SER A 249 -28.61 -0.64 6.90
N GLY A 250 -29.23 -0.35 8.04
CA GLY A 250 -30.31 -1.20 8.58
C GLY A 250 -29.76 -2.47 9.22
N THR A 251 -30.61 -3.49 9.38
CA THR A 251 -30.24 -4.77 10.01
C THR A 251 -29.95 -5.86 8.98
N LEU A 252 -29.21 -6.88 9.37
CA LEU A 252 -29.08 -8.12 8.58
C LEU A 252 -30.45 -8.79 8.41
N PRO A 253 -30.97 -9.00 7.18
CA PRO A 253 -32.25 -9.66 6.97
C PRO A 253 -32.24 -11.10 7.46
N VAL A 254 -33.30 -11.52 8.14
CA VAL A 254 -33.41 -12.88 8.68
C VAL A 254 -33.53 -13.92 7.56
N GLU A 255 -34.04 -13.51 6.40
CA GLU A 255 -34.23 -14.30 5.19
C GLU A 255 -32.90 -14.79 4.61
N LEU A 256 -31.79 -14.06 4.81
CA LEU A 256 -30.46 -14.50 4.37
C LEU A 256 -30.06 -15.83 5.02
N GLY A 257 -30.58 -16.16 6.21
CA GLY A 257 -30.41 -17.48 6.82
C GLY A 257 -31.03 -18.63 6.02
N SER A 258 -31.80 -18.34 4.98
CA SER A 258 -32.41 -19.35 4.09
C SER A 258 -31.56 -19.69 2.86
N LEU A 259 -30.35 -19.13 2.75
CA LEU A 259 -29.38 -19.38 1.66
C LEU A 259 -28.59 -20.67 1.94
N SER A 260 -29.23 -21.82 1.77
CA SER A 260 -28.67 -23.13 2.15
C SER A 260 -27.38 -23.52 1.41
N SER A 261 -27.10 -22.94 0.25
CA SER A 261 -25.89 -23.21 -0.53
C SER A 261 -24.73 -22.26 -0.22
N LEU A 262 -24.95 -21.25 0.62
CA LEU A 262 -24.00 -20.17 0.87
C LEU A 262 -22.73 -20.69 1.55
N LYS A 263 -21.58 -20.37 0.95
CA LYS A 263 -20.24 -20.69 1.43
C LYS A 263 -19.51 -19.43 1.89
N SER A 264 -19.61 -18.36 1.10
CA SER A 264 -18.87 -17.13 1.33
C SER A 264 -19.82 -15.95 1.47
N LEU A 265 -19.80 -15.33 2.65
CA LEU A 265 -20.58 -14.13 2.96
C LEU A 265 -19.64 -13.02 3.42
N ASP A 266 -19.52 -11.96 2.61
CA ASP A 266 -18.78 -10.75 2.98
C ASP A 266 -19.68 -9.52 2.89
N LEU A 267 -19.99 -8.97 4.07
CA LEU A 267 -20.77 -7.73 4.25
C LEU A 267 -19.94 -6.67 4.99
N SER A 268 -18.62 -6.82 5.04
CA SER A 268 -17.71 -5.94 5.78
C SER A 268 -17.67 -4.51 5.22
N ASN A 269 -17.14 -3.56 5.99
CA ASN A 269 -17.00 -2.15 5.57
C ASN A 269 -18.33 -1.55 5.08
N ASN A 270 -19.34 -1.59 5.93
CA ASN A 270 -20.66 -1.01 5.68
C ASN A 270 -21.13 -0.26 6.94
N ALA A 271 -22.37 0.21 6.95
CA ALA A 271 -23.03 0.84 8.09
C ALA A 271 -24.13 -0.05 8.70
N LEU A 272 -24.00 -1.39 8.57
CA LEU A 272 -24.99 -2.36 9.08
C LEU A 272 -25.07 -2.32 10.61
N THR A 273 -26.28 -2.49 11.14
CA THR A 273 -26.61 -2.42 12.56
C THR A 273 -27.39 -3.67 12.98
N GLY A 274 -27.76 -3.77 14.25
CA GLY A 274 -28.53 -4.90 14.77
C GLY A 274 -27.64 -6.09 15.15
N ARG A 275 -28.29 -7.24 15.39
CA ARG A 275 -27.65 -8.49 15.84
C ARG A 275 -27.49 -9.45 14.66
N ILE A 276 -26.59 -10.42 14.79
CA ILE A 276 -26.52 -11.55 13.86
C ILE A 276 -27.83 -12.38 13.99
N PRO A 277 -28.59 -12.59 12.90
CA PRO A 277 -29.86 -13.31 12.97
C PRO A 277 -29.69 -14.78 13.40
N PRO A 278 -30.56 -15.30 14.30
CA PRO A 278 -30.54 -16.73 14.67
C PRO A 278 -30.77 -17.69 13.49
N SER A 279 -31.43 -17.22 12.43
CA SER A 279 -31.65 -18.00 11.21
C SER A 279 -30.36 -18.37 10.48
N PHE A 280 -29.25 -17.67 10.73
CA PHE A 280 -27.94 -17.99 10.14
C PHE A 280 -27.40 -19.35 10.65
N ALA A 281 -27.98 -19.92 11.70
CA ALA A 281 -27.73 -21.30 12.11
C ALA A 281 -27.99 -22.34 11.00
N ASN A 282 -28.80 -22.00 10.00
CA ASN A 282 -29.12 -22.85 8.85
C ASN A 282 -28.06 -22.82 7.73
N LEU A 283 -27.09 -21.90 7.78
CA LEU A 283 -26.04 -21.74 6.76
C LEU A 283 -24.92 -22.79 6.96
N LYS A 284 -25.26 -24.07 6.81
CA LYS A 284 -24.37 -25.19 7.15
C LYS A 284 -23.13 -25.30 6.26
N ASN A 285 -23.16 -24.73 5.06
CA ASN A 285 -22.04 -24.76 4.12
C ASN A 285 -21.10 -23.55 4.25
N LEU A 286 -21.36 -22.64 5.20
CA LEU A 286 -20.61 -21.41 5.33
C LEU A 286 -19.16 -21.69 5.77
N THR A 287 -18.21 -21.27 4.93
CA THR A 287 -16.77 -21.35 5.17
C THR A 287 -16.19 -19.99 5.56
N LEU A 288 -16.73 -18.90 5.01
CA LEU A 288 -16.28 -17.53 5.24
C LEU A 288 -17.44 -16.65 5.71
N LEU A 289 -17.26 -16.04 6.89
CA LEU A 289 -18.17 -15.04 7.45
C LEU A 289 -17.42 -13.77 7.82
N ASN A 290 -17.54 -12.75 6.97
CA ASN A 290 -16.93 -11.44 7.15
C ASN A 290 -18.00 -10.37 7.40
N LEU A 291 -17.99 -9.79 8.60
CA LEU A 291 -18.91 -8.72 9.01
C LEU A 291 -18.17 -7.51 9.63
N PHE A 292 -16.85 -7.48 9.55
CA PHE A 292 -16.01 -6.47 10.18
C PHE A 292 -16.27 -5.04 9.67
N ARG A 293 -15.88 -4.02 10.44
CA ARG A 293 -16.09 -2.60 10.13
C ARG A 293 -17.55 -2.28 9.81
N ASN A 294 -18.42 -2.56 10.78
CA ASN A 294 -19.84 -2.25 10.77
C ASN A 294 -20.25 -1.66 12.12
N LYS A 295 -21.56 -1.53 12.37
CA LYS A 295 -22.15 -1.09 13.65
C LYS A 295 -22.99 -2.21 14.29
N LEU A 296 -22.64 -3.46 14.04
CA LEU A 296 -23.35 -4.62 14.59
C LEU A 296 -23.13 -4.70 16.10
N TYR A 297 -24.13 -5.17 16.84
CA TYR A 297 -24.09 -5.25 18.29
C TYR A 297 -24.82 -6.47 18.83
N GLY A 298 -24.73 -6.67 20.15
CA GLY A 298 -25.28 -7.84 20.83
C GLY A 298 -24.27 -8.99 20.87
N GLU A 299 -24.71 -10.16 21.30
CA GLU A 299 -23.84 -11.33 21.43
C GLU A 299 -23.53 -11.97 20.09
N ILE A 300 -22.34 -12.57 19.96
CA ILE A 300 -22.04 -13.51 18.88
C ILE A 300 -22.85 -14.78 19.20
N PRO A 301 -23.83 -15.19 18.37
CA PRO A 301 -24.70 -16.31 18.72
C PRO A 301 -23.92 -17.64 18.82
N GLU A 302 -24.31 -18.50 19.78
CA GLU A 302 -23.65 -19.79 20.01
C GLU A 302 -23.58 -20.69 18.77
N PHE A 303 -24.58 -20.63 17.87
CA PHE A 303 -24.59 -21.44 16.65
C PHE A 303 -23.37 -21.18 15.75
N VAL A 304 -22.72 -20.01 15.86
CA VAL A 304 -21.51 -19.69 15.08
C VAL A 304 -20.40 -20.67 15.41
N GLY A 305 -20.29 -21.10 16.68
CA GLY A 305 -19.34 -22.14 17.09
C GLY A 305 -19.73 -23.55 16.61
N ASP A 306 -20.99 -23.77 16.26
CA ASP A 306 -21.52 -25.05 15.76
C ASP A 306 -21.56 -25.14 14.22
N LEU A 307 -21.06 -24.12 13.49
CA LEU A 307 -20.99 -24.17 12.02
C LEU A 307 -19.94 -25.18 11.56
N PRO A 308 -20.33 -26.23 10.80
CA PRO A 308 -19.47 -27.40 10.59
C PRO A 308 -18.34 -27.16 9.60
N SER A 309 -18.46 -26.16 8.73
CA SER A 309 -17.50 -25.86 7.66
C SER A 309 -16.81 -24.51 7.84
N LEU A 310 -17.01 -23.81 8.96
CA LEU A 310 -16.48 -22.46 9.15
C LEU A 310 -14.94 -22.48 9.27
N GLU A 311 -14.29 -21.77 8.34
CA GLU A 311 -12.83 -21.64 8.23
C GLU A 311 -12.38 -20.23 8.61
N VAL A 312 -13.12 -19.21 8.19
CA VAL A 312 -12.78 -17.79 8.37
C VAL A 312 -13.93 -17.06 9.07
N LEU A 313 -13.63 -16.44 10.20
CA LEU A 313 -14.56 -15.58 10.94
C LEU A 313 -13.91 -14.24 11.27
N GLN A 314 -14.41 -13.16 10.65
CA GLN A 314 -13.91 -11.81 10.87
C GLN A 314 -15.03 -10.86 11.27
N LEU A 315 -15.02 -10.44 12.53
CA LEU A 315 -16.06 -9.60 13.16
C LEU A 315 -15.50 -8.28 13.74
N TRP A 316 -14.24 -7.97 13.48
CA TRP A 316 -13.54 -6.85 14.09
C TRP A 316 -14.13 -5.46 13.77
N GLU A 317 -13.80 -4.45 14.58
CA GLU A 317 -14.38 -3.10 14.47
C GLU A 317 -15.92 -3.11 14.38
N ASN A 318 -16.54 -3.65 15.44
CA ASN A 318 -17.99 -3.66 15.65
C ASN A 318 -18.29 -3.34 17.13
N ASN A 319 -19.54 -3.53 17.54
CA ASN A 319 -20.02 -3.30 18.91
C ASN A 319 -20.56 -4.59 19.55
N PHE A 320 -19.99 -5.75 19.21
CA PHE A 320 -20.39 -7.05 19.79
C PHE A 320 -20.05 -7.12 21.28
N THR A 321 -20.94 -7.73 22.06
CA THR A 321 -20.87 -7.90 23.51
C THR A 321 -20.97 -9.37 23.91
N GLY A 322 -20.96 -9.70 25.20
CA GLY A 322 -21.10 -11.08 25.67
C GLY A 322 -19.83 -11.89 25.47
N SER A 323 -19.92 -13.21 25.58
CA SER A 323 -18.77 -14.11 25.44
C SER A 323 -18.55 -14.57 23.99
N ILE A 324 -17.31 -14.96 23.69
CA ILE A 324 -17.01 -15.74 22.48
C ILE A 324 -17.72 -17.11 22.61
N PRO A 325 -18.40 -17.62 21.56
CA PRO A 325 -19.06 -18.92 21.60
C PRO A 325 -18.14 -20.03 22.09
N GLY A 326 -18.54 -20.74 23.14
CA GLY A 326 -17.64 -21.68 23.84
C GLY A 326 -17.22 -22.89 23.01
N ARG A 327 -17.94 -23.17 21.91
CA ARG A 327 -17.68 -24.28 20.99
C ARG A 327 -16.89 -23.87 19.74
N LEU A 328 -16.53 -22.60 19.61
CA LEU A 328 -15.80 -22.10 18.45
C LEU A 328 -14.45 -22.83 18.29
N GLY A 329 -14.17 -23.31 17.08
CA GLY A 329 -12.98 -24.09 16.74
C GLY A 329 -13.17 -25.62 16.83
N ARG A 330 -14.20 -26.11 17.52
CA ARG A 330 -14.49 -27.55 17.65
C ARG A 330 -14.81 -28.24 16.33
N ASN A 331 -15.20 -27.49 15.29
CA ASN A 331 -15.40 -28.01 13.94
C ASN A 331 -14.10 -28.55 13.29
N GLY A 332 -12.93 -28.17 13.81
CA GLY A 332 -11.62 -28.57 13.31
C GLY A 332 -11.25 -27.99 11.93
N GLN A 333 -12.00 -27.00 11.42
CA GLN A 333 -11.76 -26.33 10.13
C GLN A 333 -11.30 -24.89 10.29
N LEU A 334 -11.46 -24.28 11.46
CA LEU A 334 -11.13 -22.87 11.71
C LEU A 334 -9.64 -22.58 11.41
N GLN A 335 -9.41 -21.59 10.56
CA GLN A 335 -8.10 -21.14 10.07
C GLN A 335 -7.80 -19.71 10.50
N ASN A 336 -8.76 -18.80 10.32
CA ASN A 336 -8.57 -17.37 10.60
C ASN A 336 -9.70 -16.85 11.48
N LEU A 337 -9.33 -16.32 12.66
CA LEU A 337 -10.25 -15.71 13.59
C LEU A 337 -9.78 -14.28 13.92
N ASP A 338 -10.62 -13.30 13.63
CA ASP A 338 -10.41 -11.92 14.04
C ASP A 338 -11.66 -11.31 14.67
N LEU A 339 -11.58 -11.08 15.98
CA LEU A 339 -12.62 -10.52 16.83
C LEU A 339 -12.20 -9.18 17.45
N SER A 340 -11.14 -8.55 16.95
CA SER A 340 -10.55 -7.36 17.56
C SER A 340 -11.50 -6.15 17.60
N SER A 341 -11.21 -5.19 18.47
CA SER A 341 -11.94 -3.90 18.54
C SER A 341 -13.46 -4.08 18.67
N ASN A 342 -13.87 -4.80 19.72
CA ASN A 342 -15.25 -5.05 20.09
C ASN A 342 -15.42 -4.85 21.61
N LYS A 343 -16.54 -5.31 22.19
CA LYS A 343 -16.82 -5.27 23.63
C LYS A 343 -17.03 -6.67 24.20
N LEU A 344 -16.29 -7.65 23.66
CA LEU A 344 -16.41 -9.04 24.06
C LEU A 344 -15.83 -9.25 25.46
N THR A 345 -16.41 -10.18 26.20
CA THR A 345 -16.09 -10.55 27.58
C THR A 345 -15.91 -12.06 27.69
N GLY A 346 -15.64 -12.58 28.88
CA GLY A 346 -15.47 -14.02 29.09
C GLY A 346 -14.08 -14.51 28.71
N SER A 347 -13.90 -15.82 28.72
CA SER A 347 -12.63 -16.48 28.41
C SER A 347 -12.52 -16.88 26.94
N LEU A 348 -11.29 -17.01 26.46
CA LEU A 348 -11.00 -17.63 25.17
C LEU A 348 -11.47 -19.11 25.17
N PRO A 349 -12.17 -19.58 24.13
CA PRO A 349 -12.57 -20.98 24.04
C PRO A 349 -11.36 -21.93 24.00
N PRO A 350 -11.38 -23.05 24.73
CA PRO A 350 -10.24 -23.98 24.77
C PRO A 350 -10.03 -24.75 23.47
N ASP A 351 -11.09 -24.93 22.67
CA ASP A 351 -11.07 -25.74 21.44
C ASP A 351 -10.79 -24.92 20.16
N LEU A 352 -10.31 -23.67 20.29
CA LEU A 352 -10.07 -22.77 19.15
C LEU A 352 -9.19 -23.40 18.06
N CYS A 353 -8.22 -24.23 18.45
CA CYS A 353 -7.33 -24.93 17.52
C CYS A 353 -7.50 -26.47 17.56
N TYR A 354 -8.70 -26.98 17.84
CA TYR A 354 -8.94 -28.43 17.94
C TYR A 354 -8.48 -29.22 16.70
N GLY A 355 -8.64 -28.67 15.50
CA GLY A 355 -8.24 -29.31 14.24
C GLY A 355 -6.78 -29.09 13.82
N ASN A 356 -5.98 -28.36 14.60
CA ASN A 356 -4.64 -27.93 14.23
C ASN A 356 -4.57 -27.26 12.83
N LYS A 357 -5.56 -26.41 12.52
CA LYS A 357 -5.63 -25.62 11.29
C LYS A 357 -5.61 -24.11 11.54
N LEU A 358 -5.71 -23.66 12.79
CA LEU A 358 -5.80 -22.24 13.14
C LEU A 358 -4.45 -21.56 12.88
N GLN A 359 -4.41 -20.66 11.91
CA GLN A 359 -3.20 -19.93 11.51
C GLN A 359 -3.15 -18.55 12.17
N THR A 360 -4.30 -17.87 12.26
CA THR A 360 -4.39 -16.50 12.76
C THR A 360 -5.44 -16.40 13.85
N LEU A 361 -5.02 -15.95 15.03
CA LEU A 361 -5.89 -15.64 16.17
C LEU A 361 -5.69 -14.19 16.59
N ILE A 362 -6.70 -13.36 16.37
CA ILE A 362 -6.68 -11.93 16.68
C ILE A 362 -7.93 -11.60 17.52
N ALA A 363 -7.73 -11.07 18.72
CA ALA A 363 -8.81 -10.65 19.61
C ALA A 363 -8.45 -9.39 20.43
N LEU A 364 -7.48 -8.60 19.96
CA LEU A 364 -7.03 -7.40 20.67
C LEU A 364 -8.14 -6.35 20.85
N GLY A 365 -8.04 -5.52 21.89
CA GLY A 365 -8.98 -4.42 22.11
C GLY A 365 -10.39 -4.91 22.46
N ASN A 366 -10.48 -5.77 23.48
CA ASN A 366 -11.72 -6.31 24.02
C ASN A 366 -11.66 -6.30 25.56
N PHE A 367 -12.63 -6.92 26.22
CA PHE A 367 -12.69 -7.09 27.67
C PHE A 367 -12.57 -8.58 28.07
N LEU A 368 -11.79 -9.36 27.32
CA LEU A 368 -11.59 -10.79 27.58
C LEU A 368 -10.76 -11.00 28.86
N PHE A 369 -11.07 -12.05 29.61
CA PHE A 369 -10.38 -12.35 30.87
C PHE A 369 -10.18 -13.86 31.05
N GLY A 370 -9.42 -14.24 32.07
CA GLY A 370 -9.04 -15.64 32.30
C GLY A 370 -7.75 -16.01 31.55
N PRO A 371 -7.31 -17.28 31.66
CA PRO A 371 -6.06 -17.73 31.09
C PRO A 371 -6.12 -17.88 29.58
N ILE A 372 -4.96 -17.71 28.94
CA ILE A 372 -4.73 -18.16 27.56
C ILE A 372 -4.75 -19.70 27.58
N PRO A 373 -5.60 -20.37 26.79
CA PRO A 373 -5.72 -21.84 26.83
C PRO A 373 -4.41 -22.55 26.46
N ASP A 374 -4.05 -23.58 27.24
CA ASP A 374 -2.84 -24.38 27.00
C ASP A 374 -2.83 -25.09 25.64
N SER A 375 -4.01 -25.39 25.10
CA SER A 375 -4.19 -25.97 23.77
C SER A 375 -3.58 -25.12 22.65
N LEU A 376 -3.53 -23.79 22.82
CA LEU A 376 -2.88 -22.89 21.86
C LEU A 376 -1.37 -23.12 21.82
N GLY A 377 -0.75 -23.57 22.92
CA GLY A 377 0.66 -23.95 22.95
C GLY A 377 0.98 -25.24 22.20
N GLN A 378 -0.02 -25.99 21.74
CA GLN A 378 0.12 -27.23 20.96
C GLN A 378 -0.36 -27.06 19.50
N CYS A 379 -0.74 -25.84 19.12
CA CYS A 379 -1.30 -25.54 17.82
C CYS A 379 -0.20 -25.22 16.80
N GLU A 380 0.40 -26.24 16.21
CA GLU A 380 1.52 -26.15 15.24
C GLU A 380 1.20 -25.35 13.96
N SER A 381 -0.08 -25.12 13.68
CA SER A 381 -0.54 -24.32 12.55
C SER A 381 -0.48 -22.81 12.78
N LEU A 382 -0.39 -22.34 14.04
CA LEU A 382 -0.41 -20.91 14.35
C LEU A 382 0.80 -20.18 13.77
N ASN A 383 0.48 -19.09 13.09
CA ASN A 383 1.44 -18.12 12.56
C ASN A 383 1.35 -16.80 13.32
N ARG A 384 0.14 -16.36 13.71
CA ARG A 384 -0.06 -15.04 14.32
C ARG A 384 -1.03 -15.10 15.50
N VAL A 385 -0.59 -14.60 16.66
CA VAL A 385 -1.40 -14.47 17.87
C VAL A 385 -1.35 -13.03 18.37
N ARG A 386 -2.52 -12.37 18.40
CA ARG A 386 -2.67 -10.98 18.88
C ARG A 386 -3.84 -10.90 19.86
N LEU A 387 -3.53 -10.88 21.14
CA LEU A 387 -4.48 -10.89 22.26
C LEU A 387 -4.26 -9.69 23.20
N GLY A 388 -3.51 -8.68 22.76
CA GLY A 388 -3.23 -7.48 23.55
C GLY A 388 -4.48 -6.66 23.90
N GLU A 389 -4.35 -5.66 24.77
CA GLU A 389 -5.44 -4.73 25.15
C GLU A 389 -6.70 -5.48 25.64
N ASN A 390 -6.52 -6.32 26.66
CA ASN A 390 -7.57 -7.14 27.28
C ASN A 390 -7.34 -7.24 28.81
N TYR A 391 -8.06 -8.12 29.50
CA TYR A 391 -7.87 -8.45 30.91
C TYR A 391 -7.44 -9.91 31.13
N LEU A 392 -6.73 -10.50 30.16
CA LEU A 392 -6.23 -11.87 30.26
C LEU A 392 -5.26 -12.00 31.41
N ASN A 393 -5.34 -13.11 32.15
CA ASN A 393 -4.55 -13.35 33.35
C ASN A 393 -3.92 -14.75 33.35
N GLY A 394 -3.24 -15.12 34.44
CA GLY A 394 -2.51 -16.38 34.51
C GLY A 394 -1.20 -16.34 33.71
N SER A 395 -0.58 -17.50 33.53
CA SER A 395 0.71 -17.63 32.82
C SER A 395 0.53 -17.79 31.33
N ILE A 396 1.55 -17.38 30.56
CA ILE A 396 1.59 -17.65 29.12
C ILE A 396 1.92 -19.15 28.91
N PRO A 397 1.16 -19.89 28.07
CA PRO A 397 1.44 -21.29 27.79
C PRO A 397 2.86 -21.48 27.22
N PRO A 398 3.74 -22.27 27.87
CA PRO A 398 5.14 -22.39 27.44
C PRO A 398 5.30 -22.88 26.00
N GLY A 399 4.42 -23.80 25.56
CA GLY A 399 4.44 -24.33 24.20
C GLY A 399 4.25 -23.28 23.11
N LEU A 400 3.59 -22.15 23.42
CA LEU A 400 3.30 -21.08 22.45
C LEU A 400 4.57 -20.52 21.81
N PHE A 401 5.62 -20.30 22.62
CA PHE A 401 6.91 -19.78 22.15
C PHE A 401 7.79 -20.82 21.47
N SER A 402 7.39 -22.10 21.51
CA SER A 402 8.09 -23.21 20.84
C SER A 402 7.49 -23.54 19.47
N LEU A 403 6.41 -22.86 19.06
CA LEU A 403 5.74 -23.14 17.79
C LEU A 403 6.60 -22.69 16.60
N SER A 404 6.81 -23.61 15.66
CA SER A 404 7.76 -23.43 14.54
C SER A 404 7.27 -22.48 13.44
N LYS A 405 5.96 -22.26 13.32
CA LYS A 405 5.36 -21.36 12.33
C LYS A 405 5.00 -19.98 12.88
N LEU A 406 5.07 -19.80 14.19
CA LEU A 406 4.61 -18.59 14.87
C LEU A 406 5.60 -17.45 14.61
N THR A 407 5.14 -16.41 13.93
CA THR A 407 5.95 -15.24 13.58
C THR A 407 5.71 -14.06 14.51
N GLN A 408 4.54 -13.99 15.14
CA GLN A 408 4.12 -12.81 15.90
C GLN A 408 3.28 -13.19 17.12
N VAL A 409 3.72 -12.70 18.28
CA VAL A 409 3.02 -12.81 19.57
C VAL A 409 2.87 -11.43 20.20
N GLU A 410 1.63 -10.95 20.26
CA GLU A 410 1.25 -9.67 20.87
C GLU A 410 0.27 -9.93 22.02
N LEU A 411 0.75 -9.79 23.25
CA LEU A 411 -0.01 -9.98 24.50
C LEU A 411 0.06 -8.75 25.41
N GLN A 412 0.46 -7.60 24.87
CA GLN A 412 0.61 -6.35 25.62
C GLN A 412 -0.70 -5.89 26.27
N ASP A 413 -0.62 -5.05 27.30
CA ASP A 413 -1.79 -4.44 27.96
C ASP A 413 -2.80 -5.49 28.45
N ASN A 414 -2.32 -6.40 29.31
CA ASN A 414 -3.11 -7.45 29.95
C ASN A 414 -2.74 -7.57 31.44
N LEU A 415 -3.26 -8.60 32.11
CA LEU A 415 -2.98 -8.94 33.52
C LEU A 415 -2.18 -10.25 33.64
N LEU A 416 -1.36 -10.57 32.63
CA LEU A 416 -0.60 -11.82 32.60
C LEU A 416 0.46 -11.84 33.70
N THR A 417 0.65 -13.00 34.30
CA THR A 417 1.53 -13.25 35.46
C THR A 417 2.50 -14.39 35.16
N GLY A 418 3.43 -14.65 36.06
CA GLY A 418 4.43 -15.71 35.90
C GLY A 418 5.68 -15.23 35.16
N GLU A 419 6.54 -16.18 34.83
CA GLU A 419 7.87 -15.89 34.26
C GLU A 419 7.86 -15.90 32.72
N PHE A 420 8.89 -15.33 32.11
CA PHE A 420 9.14 -15.52 30.68
C PHE A 420 9.42 -17.01 30.41
N PRO A 421 8.79 -17.64 29.41
CA PRO A 421 8.85 -19.09 29.23
C PRO A 421 10.26 -19.57 28.86
N ASP A 422 10.83 -20.43 29.70
CA ASP A 422 12.11 -21.10 29.43
C ASP A 422 11.91 -22.28 28.49
N THR A 423 12.19 -22.08 27.20
CA THR A 423 11.88 -23.03 26.13
C THR A 423 13.04 -23.19 25.15
N ALA A 424 12.93 -24.14 24.23
CA ALA A 424 13.92 -24.35 23.18
C ALA A 424 14.04 -23.13 22.23
N GLY A 425 13.08 -22.21 22.26
CA GLY A 425 12.99 -21.05 21.38
C GLY A 425 12.47 -21.39 19.99
N SER A 426 12.12 -20.35 19.23
CA SER A 426 11.68 -20.47 17.83
C SER A 426 12.39 -19.43 16.96
N SER A 427 12.94 -19.88 15.84
CA SER A 427 13.62 -19.01 14.87
C SER A 427 12.68 -18.28 13.93
N SER A 428 11.39 -18.64 13.90
CA SER A 428 10.38 -17.97 13.06
C SER A 428 9.74 -16.76 13.73
N LEU A 429 9.81 -16.65 15.06
CA LEU A 429 9.28 -15.51 15.80
C LEU A 429 10.05 -14.23 15.44
N GLY A 430 9.36 -13.29 14.81
CA GLY A 430 9.86 -11.95 14.50
C GLY A 430 9.48 -10.89 15.53
N GLU A 431 8.32 -11.01 16.17
CA GLU A 431 7.86 -10.02 17.16
C GLU A 431 7.31 -10.68 18.43
N ILE A 432 7.86 -10.26 19.57
CA ILE A 432 7.42 -10.61 20.91
C ILE A 432 7.08 -9.30 21.63
N SER A 433 5.79 -9.08 21.87
CA SER A 433 5.30 -7.96 22.67
C SER A 433 4.51 -8.46 23.87
N LEU A 434 5.08 -8.23 25.05
CA LEU A 434 4.52 -8.59 26.36
C LEU A 434 4.40 -7.36 27.27
N SER A 435 4.47 -6.17 26.69
CA SER A 435 4.49 -4.88 27.40
C SER A 435 3.28 -4.71 28.33
N ASN A 436 3.44 -3.96 29.42
CA ASN A 436 2.37 -3.61 30.34
C ASN A 436 1.56 -4.83 30.84
N ASN A 437 2.24 -5.71 31.56
CA ASN A 437 1.69 -6.91 32.21
C ASN A 437 2.24 -7.03 33.64
N GLN A 438 2.02 -8.17 34.30
CA GLN A 438 2.52 -8.48 35.64
C GLN A 438 3.55 -9.64 35.60
N LEU A 439 4.28 -9.78 34.48
CA LEU A 439 5.30 -10.82 34.32
C LEU A 439 6.48 -10.54 35.24
N ASN A 440 7.01 -11.57 35.88
CA ASN A 440 8.05 -11.46 36.89
C ASN A 440 9.19 -12.47 36.66
N GLY A 441 10.07 -12.63 37.65
CA GLY A 441 11.21 -13.52 37.55
C GLY A 441 12.38 -12.90 36.79
N VAL A 442 13.31 -13.74 36.36
CA VAL A 442 14.51 -13.34 35.61
C VAL A 442 14.30 -13.63 34.12
N LEU A 443 14.81 -12.78 33.23
CA LEU A 443 14.83 -13.07 31.79
C LEU A 443 15.83 -14.22 31.52
N PRO A 444 15.37 -15.41 31.10
CA PRO A 444 16.24 -16.59 31.01
C PRO A 444 17.23 -16.50 29.84
N ALA A 445 18.34 -17.23 29.94
CA ALA A 445 19.36 -17.30 28.88
C ALA A 445 18.82 -17.88 27.55
N SER A 446 17.73 -18.65 27.60
CA SER A 446 17.01 -19.15 26.43
C SER A 446 16.43 -18.05 25.56
N ILE A 447 16.38 -16.78 26.02
CA ILE A 447 16.06 -15.63 25.15
C ILE A 447 16.96 -15.57 23.92
N GLY A 448 18.22 -16.03 24.01
CA GLY A 448 19.13 -16.08 22.88
C GLY A 448 18.81 -17.15 21.83
N ASN A 449 17.83 -18.04 22.08
CA ASN A 449 17.40 -19.05 21.13
C ASN A 449 16.38 -18.51 20.11
N PHE A 450 15.81 -17.33 20.34
CA PHE A 450 14.83 -16.71 19.46
C PHE A 450 15.50 -15.89 18.34
N SER A 451 16.37 -16.52 17.57
CA SER A 451 17.28 -15.84 16.62
C SER A 451 16.59 -15.01 15.53
N GLY A 452 15.31 -15.28 15.24
CA GLY A 452 14.50 -14.52 14.27
C GLY A 452 13.91 -13.22 14.81
N VAL A 453 13.98 -12.96 16.13
CA VAL A 453 13.26 -11.85 16.76
C VAL A 453 13.85 -10.51 16.33
N GLN A 454 12.97 -9.67 15.78
CA GLN A 454 13.22 -8.31 15.34
C GLN A 454 12.74 -7.28 16.37
N LYS A 455 11.69 -7.60 17.11
CA LYS A 455 11.15 -6.71 18.15
C LYS A 455 10.94 -7.50 19.44
N LEU A 456 11.56 -7.02 20.51
CA LEU A 456 11.42 -7.54 21.85
C LEU A 456 10.93 -6.41 22.77
N LEU A 457 9.65 -6.44 23.10
CA LEU A 457 8.99 -5.42 23.92
C LEU A 457 8.51 -6.07 25.22
N LEU A 458 9.20 -5.80 26.32
CA LEU A 458 8.94 -6.36 27.66
C LEU A 458 8.73 -5.25 28.70
N ASP A 459 8.53 -4.01 28.25
CA ASP A 459 8.43 -2.85 29.11
C ASP A 459 7.21 -2.90 30.04
N HIS A 460 7.25 -2.14 31.14
CA HIS A 460 6.16 -2.07 32.13
C HIS A 460 5.75 -3.46 32.68
N ASN A 461 6.74 -4.18 33.22
CA ASN A 461 6.54 -5.48 33.87
C ASN A 461 7.28 -5.51 35.23
N LEU A 462 7.40 -6.69 35.84
CA LEU A 462 8.08 -6.93 37.11
C LEU A 462 9.35 -7.79 36.93
N PHE A 463 9.96 -7.80 35.74
CA PHE A 463 11.18 -8.56 35.48
C PHE A 463 12.34 -8.05 36.36
N SER A 464 13.17 -8.97 36.81
CA SER A 464 14.25 -8.73 37.78
C SER A 464 15.53 -9.46 37.38
N GLY A 465 16.60 -9.31 38.18
CA GLY A 465 17.91 -9.90 37.88
C GLY A 465 18.64 -9.15 36.76
N SER A 466 19.71 -9.75 36.24
CA SER A 466 20.53 -9.17 35.18
C SER A 466 19.98 -9.43 33.79
N ILE A 467 20.21 -8.50 32.87
CA ILE A 467 19.97 -8.72 31.44
C ILE A 467 20.96 -9.81 30.94
N PRO A 468 20.50 -10.95 30.41
CA PRO A 468 21.36 -12.06 30.01
C PRO A 468 22.24 -11.71 28.80
N ARG A 469 23.51 -12.12 28.84
CA ARG A 469 24.48 -11.90 27.75
C ARG A 469 24.04 -12.53 26.41
N GLU A 470 23.20 -13.56 26.49
CA GLU A 470 22.64 -14.28 25.35
C GLU A 470 21.76 -13.39 24.46
N ILE A 471 21.32 -12.21 24.91
CA ILE A 471 20.67 -11.21 24.03
C ILE A 471 21.54 -10.87 22.83
N GLY A 472 22.87 -10.89 22.97
CA GLY A 472 23.77 -10.69 21.84
C GLY A 472 23.68 -11.75 20.74
N LYS A 473 22.94 -12.85 20.93
CA LYS A 473 22.63 -13.84 19.87
C LYS A 473 21.46 -13.41 18.97
N LEU A 474 20.66 -12.43 19.39
CA LEU A 474 19.51 -11.92 18.65
C LEU A 474 19.97 -10.98 17.53
N GLN A 475 20.59 -11.54 16.50
CA GLN A 475 21.21 -10.79 15.41
C GLN A 475 20.19 -10.05 14.52
N GLN A 476 18.92 -10.48 14.53
CA GLN A 476 17.83 -9.84 13.80
C GLN A 476 17.16 -8.69 14.58
N LEU A 477 17.55 -8.47 15.84
CA LEU A 477 16.87 -7.54 16.74
C LEU A 477 17.07 -6.09 16.27
N SER A 478 15.96 -5.43 15.97
CA SER A 478 15.88 -4.04 15.49
C SER A 478 15.35 -3.07 16.54
N LYS A 479 14.46 -3.55 17.44
CA LYS A 479 13.88 -2.77 18.53
C LYS A 479 13.84 -3.59 19.81
N MET A 480 14.36 -3.01 20.88
CA MET A 480 14.37 -3.59 22.21
C MET A 480 13.88 -2.57 23.24
N ASP A 481 12.83 -2.91 23.97
CA ASP A 481 12.30 -2.10 25.06
C ASP A 481 12.15 -2.97 26.32
N LEU A 482 12.99 -2.69 27.31
CA LEU A 482 12.97 -3.33 28.64
C LEU A 482 12.64 -2.31 29.73
N SER A 483 12.10 -1.15 29.37
CA SER A 483 11.91 -0.05 30.30
C SER A 483 10.88 -0.36 31.38
N SER A 484 10.89 0.40 32.48
CA SER A 484 9.91 0.26 33.57
C SER A 484 9.81 -1.17 34.12
N ASN A 485 10.95 -1.74 34.51
CA ASN A 485 11.08 -3.05 35.13
C ASN A 485 11.97 -2.96 36.38
N SER A 486 12.37 -4.10 36.95
CA SER A 486 13.30 -4.20 38.08
C SER A 486 14.63 -4.85 37.68
N PHE A 487 15.07 -4.73 36.41
CA PHE A 487 16.37 -5.24 35.97
C PHE A 487 17.51 -4.57 36.74
N SER A 488 18.55 -5.31 37.08
CA SER A 488 19.65 -4.91 37.95
C SER A 488 21.00 -5.42 37.44
N GLY A 489 22.10 -4.96 38.03
CA GLY A 489 23.44 -5.30 37.54
C GLY A 489 23.87 -4.43 36.36
N GLU A 490 24.94 -4.82 35.70
CA GLU A 490 25.55 -4.05 34.60
C GLU A 490 24.79 -4.22 33.28
N ILE A 491 24.88 -3.21 32.41
CA ILE A 491 24.43 -3.34 31.01
C ILE A 491 25.41 -4.29 30.31
N THR A 492 24.94 -5.44 29.84
CA THR A 492 25.80 -6.45 29.19
C THR A 492 26.36 -5.89 27.87
N PRO A 493 27.70 -5.88 27.66
CA PRO A 493 28.30 -5.36 26.44
C PRO A 493 27.84 -6.09 25.17
N GLU A 494 27.40 -7.35 25.30
CA GLU A 494 26.91 -8.21 24.23
C GLU A 494 25.68 -7.64 23.49
N ILE A 495 24.93 -6.68 24.05
CA ILE A 495 23.85 -5.97 23.34
C ILE A 495 24.40 -5.32 22.06
N SER A 496 25.65 -4.86 22.06
CA SER A 496 26.33 -4.31 20.87
C SER A 496 26.44 -5.28 19.70
N LYS A 497 26.32 -6.60 19.95
CA LYS A 497 26.32 -7.62 18.89
C LYS A 497 25.02 -7.63 18.10
N CYS A 498 23.93 -7.04 18.59
CA CYS A 498 22.69 -6.85 17.85
C CYS A 498 22.86 -5.72 16.82
N LYS A 499 23.53 -6.02 15.71
CA LYS A 499 23.95 -5.01 14.71
C LYS A 499 22.79 -4.27 14.04
N LEU A 500 21.60 -4.86 14.01
CA LEU A 500 20.40 -4.27 13.42
C LEU A 500 19.61 -3.37 14.39
N LEU A 501 20.07 -3.21 15.64
CA LEU A 501 19.32 -2.49 16.67
C LEU A 501 19.33 -0.98 16.40
N THR A 502 18.13 -0.43 16.21
CA THR A 502 17.88 0.99 15.96
C THR A 502 17.26 1.69 17.17
N TYR A 503 16.57 0.94 18.03
CA TYR A 503 15.89 1.44 19.22
C TYR A 503 16.24 0.59 20.43
N LEU A 504 16.79 1.22 21.47
CA LEU A 504 17.10 0.61 22.75
C LEU A 504 16.59 1.48 23.90
N ASP A 505 15.61 0.97 24.65
CA ASP A 505 15.14 1.59 25.89
C ASP A 505 15.35 0.64 27.07
N LEU A 506 16.19 1.06 28.02
CA LEU A 506 16.47 0.38 29.28
C LEU A 506 16.10 1.24 30.50
N SER A 507 15.33 2.31 30.27
CA SER A 507 15.05 3.30 31.29
C SER A 507 14.17 2.77 32.43
N ARG A 508 14.18 3.45 33.57
CA ARG A 508 13.34 3.10 34.74
C ARG A 508 13.56 1.65 35.19
N ASN A 509 14.83 1.30 35.40
CA ASN A 509 15.27 0.02 35.97
C ASN A 509 16.21 0.29 37.15
N ASN A 510 16.81 -0.77 37.70
CA ASN A 510 17.81 -0.71 38.77
C ASN A 510 19.22 -1.05 38.25
N LEU A 511 19.51 -0.77 36.97
CA LEU A 511 20.81 -1.05 36.34
C LEU A 511 21.91 -0.17 36.95
N SER A 512 23.11 -0.71 37.10
CA SER A 512 24.25 -0.08 37.78
C SER A 512 25.56 -0.28 37.03
N GLY A 513 26.63 0.38 37.46
CA GLY A 513 27.93 0.31 36.79
C GLY A 513 28.01 1.24 35.58
N GLN A 514 29.06 1.07 34.78
CA GLN A 514 29.39 1.97 33.67
C GLN A 514 28.58 1.66 32.42
N ILE A 515 28.38 2.67 31.56
CA ILE A 515 27.86 2.47 30.21
C ILE A 515 28.96 1.80 29.36
N PRO A 516 28.73 0.59 28.80
CA PRO A 516 29.74 -0.12 28.01
C PRO A 516 30.21 0.68 26.79
N GLU A 517 31.52 0.74 26.57
CA GLU A 517 32.09 1.42 25.39
C GLU A 517 31.66 0.75 24.08
N GLU A 518 31.37 -0.56 24.11
CA GLU A 518 30.95 -1.35 22.96
C GLU A 518 29.64 -0.86 22.34
N ILE A 519 28.77 -0.17 23.08
CA ILE A 519 27.54 0.44 22.53
C ILE A 519 27.89 1.46 21.44
N THR A 520 29.05 2.09 21.51
CA THR A 520 29.50 3.07 20.50
C THR A 520 29.84 2.44 19.14
N SER A 521 29.94 1.11 19.08
CA SER A 521 30.12 0.38 17.82
C SER A 521 28.82 0.16 17.04
N MET A 522 27.67 0.47 17.63
CA MET A 522 26.34 0.24 17.04
C MET A 522 26.00 1.32 16.02
N ARG A 523 26.32 1.06 14.75
CA ARG A 523 26.32 2.09 13.68
C ARG A 523 24.95 2.63 13.29
N ILE A 524 23.87 1.90 13.52
CA ILE A 524 22.52 2.29 13.09
C ILE A 524 21.58 2.59 14.27
N LEU A 525 22.12 2.67 15.49
CA LEU A 525 21.34 2.97 16.69
C LEU A 525 20.85 4.42 16.63
N ASN A 526 19.54 4.62 16.66
CA ASN A 526 18.88 5.91 16.50
C ASN A 526 18.38 6.47 17.84
N TYR A 527 17.80 5.59 18.66
CA TYR A 527 17.23 5.93 19.95
C TYR A 527 17.90 5.13 21.07
N LEU A 528 18.44 5.83 22.08
CA LEU A 528 19.05 5.24 23.27
C LEU A 528 18.54 5.92 24.54
N ASN A 529 17.75 5.20 25.33
CA ASN A 529 17.25 5.71 26.61
C ASN A 529 17.74 4.83 27.76
N LEU A 530 18.58 5.42 28.62
CA LEU A 530 19.15 4.81 29.83
C LEU A 530 18.71 5.54 31.09
N SER A 531 17.74 6.46 30.98
CA SER A 531 17.34 7.34 32.07
C SER A 531 16.76 6.57 33.28
N ARG A 532 16.83 7.18 34.47
CA ARG A 532 16.25 6.64 35.72
C ARG A 532 16.78 5.24 36.03
N ASN A 533 18.10 5.12 36.14
CA ASN A 533 18.82 3.95 36.59
C ASN A 533 19.85 4.37 37.67
N ASN A 534 20.73 3.46 38.07
CA ASN A 534 21.85 3.72 38.99
C ASN A 534 23.22 3.69 38.28
N LEU A 535 23.26 4.07 37.00
CA LEU A 535 24.51 4.04 36.21
C LEU A 535 25.52 5.06 36.71
N ASP A 536 26.80 4.71 36.68
CA ASP A 536 27.91 5.56 37.12
C ASP A 536 29.02 5.64 36.07
N GLY A 537 30.15 6.27 36.42
CA GLY A 537 31.24 6.51 35.48
C GLY A 537 30.96 7.69 34.55
N GLN A 538 31.56 7.66 33.35
CA GLN A 538 31.44 8.71 32.34
C GLN A 538 30.55 8.27 31.19
N ILE A 539 29.91 9.23 30.51
CA ILE A 539 29.25 8.95 29.22
C ILE A 539 30.35 8.74 28.16
N PRO A 540 30.40 7.61 27.43
CA PRO A 540 31.44 7.33 26.46
C PRO A 540 31.59 8.47 25.43
N PRO A 541 32.76 9.13 25.36
CA PRO A 541 32.95 10.29 24.48
C PRO A 541 32.76 9.96 22.99
N MET A 542 32.96 8.69 22.62
CA MET A 542 32.76 8.19 21.25
C MET A 542 31.30 8.24 20.79
N ILE A 543 30.31 8.43 21.68
CA ILE A 543 28.93 8.73 21.28
C ILE A 543 28.86 9.99 20.39
N SER A 544 29.83 10.91 20.53
CA SER A 544 29.94 12.10 19.67
C SER A 544 30.08 11.79 18.18
N THR A 545 30.56 10.59 17.80
CA THR A 545 30.75 10.17 16.41
C THR A 545 29.62 9.29 15.88
N MET A 546 28.64 8.93 16.70
CA MET A 546 27.48 8.12 16.32
C MET A 546 26.44 8.97 15.57
N GLN A 547 26.66 9.19 14.28
CA GLN A 547 25.81 10.06 13.44
C GLN A 547 24.35 9.60 13.32
N SER A 548 24.09 8.30 13.49
CA SER A 548 22.74 7.72 13.45
C SER A 548 21.91 8.03 14.70
N LEU A 549 22.55 8.37 15.83
CA LEU A 549 21.90 8.52 17.12
C LEU A 549 21.23 9.90 17.20
N THR A 550 19.90 9.96 17.04
CA THR A 550 19.16 11.23 17.01
C THR A 550 18.56 11.59 18.37
N ALA A 551 18.26 10.60 19.20
CA ALA A 551 17.61 10.78 20.48
C ALA A 551 18.31 9.98 21.57
N VAL A 552 18.65 10.67 22.66
CA VAL A 552 19.23 10.05 23.86
C VAL A 552 18.57 10.58 25.12
N ASP A 553 18.52 9.75 26.14
CA ASP A 553 18.21 10.18 27.50
C ASP A 553 19.06 9.42 28.53
N PHE A 554 19.93 10.15 29.23
CA PHE A 554 20.80 9.69 30.30
C PHE A 554 20.38 10.25 31.67
N SER A 555 19.22 10.93 31.75
CA SER A 555 18.80 11.68 32.91
C SER A 555 18.56 10.79 34.13
N TYR A 556 18.69 11.36 35.34
CA TYR A 556 18.45 10.67 36.61
C TYR A 556 19.27 9.38 36.78
N ASN A 557 20.59 9.52 36.71
CA ASN A 557 21.59 8.48 37.03
C ASN A 557 22.64 9.05 38.00
N ASN A 558 23.73 8.32 38.23
CA ASN A 558 24.90 8.77 39.00
C ASN A 558 26.12 9.06 38.09
N LEU A 559 25.87 9.49 36.85
CA LEU A 559 26.92 9.76 35.85
C LEU A 559 27.76 10.98 36.24
N SER A 560 29.01 10.99 35.79
CA SER A 560 30.03 11.96 36.15
C SER A 560 30.91 12.35 34.96
N GLY A 561 31.61 13.48 35.06
CA GLY A 561 32.56 13.92 34.05
C GLY A 561 31.97 14.91 33.04
N LEU A 562 32.76 15.21 32.00
CA LEU A 562 32.45 16.23 31.00
C LEU A 562 31.55 15.65 29.91
N VAL A 563 30.39 16.27 29.67
CA VAL A 563 29.60 16.04 28.46
C VAL A 563 30.18 16.91 27.32
N PRO A 564 30.68 16.30 26.23
CA PRO A 564 31.26 17.05 25.12
C PRO A 564 30.26 18.04 24.51
N GLY A 565 30.74 19.21 24.08
CA GLY A 565 29.92 20.19 23.35
C GLY A 565 29.88 20.00 21.84
N THR A 566 30.55 18.97 21.33
CA THR A 566 30.88 18.76 19.91
C THR A 566 30.35 17.42 19.41
N GLY A 567 30.24 17.28 18.09
CA GLY A 567 29.66 16.09 17.47
C GLY A 567 28.18 15.92 17.82
N GLN A 568 27.73 14.68 17.97
CA GLN A 568 26.31 14.36 18.19
C GLN A 568 25.74 14.99 19.48
N PHE A 569 26.57 15.18 20.51
CA PHE A 569 26.15 15.82 21.77
C PHE A 569 25.66 17.27 21.63
N SER A 570 25.99 17.95 20.54
CA SER A 570 25.49 19.29 20.26
C SER A 570 24.01 19.34 19.87
N TYR A 571 23.45 18.20 19.41
CA TYR A 571 22.05 18.09 18.99
C TYR A 571 21.13 17.55 20.10
N PHE A 572 21.69 16.96 21.16
CA PHE A 572 20.91 16.38 22.25
C PHE A 572 20.36 17.45 23.19
N ASN A 573 19.13 17.25 23.66
CA ASN A 573 18.47 18.19 24.55
C ASN A 573 19.19 18.21 25.92
N ALA A 574 19.34 19.39 26.52
CA ALA A 574 19.90 19.54 27.86
C ALA A 574 19.12 18.72 28.91
N THR A 575 17.82 18.49 28.69
CA THR A 575 16.99 17.63 29.53
C THR A 575 17.47 16.18 29.58
N SER A 576 18.17 15.69 28.56
CA SER A 576 18.70 14.33 28.49
C SER A 576 19.80 14.05 29.52
N PHE A 577 20.31 15.05 30.22
CA PHE A 577 21.43 14.90 31.17
C PHE A 577 21.09 15.28 32.61
N ILE A 578 19.88 15.80 32.85
CA ILE A 578 19.47 16.31 34.17
C ILE A 578 19.45 15.20 35.22
N GLY A 579 19.55 15.56 36.51
CA GLY A 579 19.51 14.57 37.59
C GLY A 579 20.81 13.78 37.79
N ASN A 580 21.89 14.13 37.09
CA ASN A 580 23.25 13.61 37.31
C ASN A 580 24.11 14.70 37.97
N PRO A 581 24.34 14.68 39.30
CA PRO A 581 24.95 15.80 40.03
C PRO A 581 26.43 16.04 39.72
N ASN A 582 27.11 15.04 39.15
CA ASN A 582 28.54 15.08 38.85
C ASN A 582 28.84 15.27 37.34
N LEU A 583 27.82 15.41 36.49
CA LEU A 583 27.99 15.81 35.10
C LEU A 583 28.17 17.32 35.00
N CYS A 584 29.01 17.74 34.05
CA CYS A 584 29.24 19.13 33.73
C CYS A 584 29.50 19.28 32.22
N GLY A 585 29.37 20.49 31.68
CA GLY A 585 29.56 20.72 30.25
C GLY A 585 28.77 21.93 29.73
N PRO A 586 28.88 22.23 28.43
CA PRO A 586 28.37 23.47 27.82
C PRO A 586 26.87 23.72 28.05
N TYR A 587 26.09 22.66 28.24
CA TYR A 587 24.63 22.71 28.37
C TYR A 587 24.11 22.41 29.80
N ILE A 588 24.99 22.07 30.75
CA ILE A 588 24.62 21.60 32.11
C ILE A 588 25.18 22.53 33.20
N GLY A 589 26.37 23.10 32.99
CA GLY A 589 27.03 23.99 33.94
C GLY A 589 28.54 23.77 33.99
N ALA A 590 29.26 24.75 34.55
CA ALA A 590 30.72 24.70 34.67
C ALA A 590 31.17 23.52 35.55
N CYS A 591 32.16 22.76 35.08
CA CYS A 591 32.80 21.72 35.88
C CYS A 591 33.41 22.34 37.13
N LYS A 592 33.17 21.74 38.31
CA LYS A 592 33.74 22.23 39.57
C LYS A 592 35.28 22.19 39.47
N PRO A 593 35.98 23.32 39.61
CA PRO A 593 37.43 23.31 39.71
C PRO A 593 37.84 22.83 41.11
N GLY A 594 38.87 21.99 41.18
CA GLY A 594 39.62 21.82 42.42
C GLY A 594 40.30 23.14 42.80
N VAL A 595 39.94 23.65 43.99
CA VAL A 595 40.65 24.61 44.86
C VAL A 595 41.44 25.75 44.17
N SER A 596 40.89 26.97 44.18
CA SER A 596 41.49 28.19 44.80
C SER A 596 40.77 29.49 44.38
N ASP A 597 40.14 30.09 45.38
CA ASP A 597 40.16 31.51 45.78
C ASP A 597 39.50 32.67 44.97
N ASN A 598 38.53 33.26 45.69
CA ASN A 598 38.17 34.68 45.86
C ASN A 598 37.72 35.56 44.69
N GLY A 599 36.46 36.04 44.83
CA GLY A 599 36.23 37.49 44.74
C GLY A 599 34.87 37.97 44.22
N VAL A 600 34.10 38.51 45.17
CA VAL A 600 33.22 39.69 45.03
C VAL A 600 31.72 39.48 44.72
N GLN A 601 30.93 39.86 45.74
CA GLN A 601 29.47 40.06 45.76
C GLN A 601 29.06 41.31 44.96
N THR A 602 27.80 41.37 44.50
CA THR A 602 26.91 42.50 44.82
C THR A 602 25.43 42.10 44.69
N LYS A 603 24.61 42.63 45.61
CA LYS A 603 23.15 42.45 45.79
C LYS A 603 22.36 43.53 45.05
N HIS A 604 21.06 43.33 44.78
CA HIS A 604 20.00 44.34 45.05
C HIS A 604 18.55 43.77 45.02
N HIS A 605 17.78 44.08 46.08
CA HIS A 605 16.31 44.03 46.25
C HIS A 605 15.60 45.17 45.46
N GLY A 606 14.29 45.29 45.21
CA GLY A 606 13.05 44.61 45.62
C GLY A 606 11.80 45.49 45.31
N SER A 607 10.64 44.83 45.15
CA SER A 607 9.18 45.17 45.25
C SER A 607 8.56 46.60 45.20
N ILE A 608 7.32 46.67 44.66
CA ILE A 608 6.35 47.79 44.53
C ILE A 608 5.11 47.50 45.41
N PRO A 609 4.42 48.49 46.05
CA PRO A 609 3.05 48.86 45.62
C PRO A 609 2.58 50.29 45.98
N ASN A 610 1.51 50.79 45.33
CA ASN A 610 0.33 51.37 46.01
C ASN A 610 -0.80 51.76 45.05
N SER A 611 -2.00 51.31 45.42
CA SER A 611 -3.29 51.44 44.74
C SER A 611 -4.11 52.63 45.30
N PHE A 612 -5.34 52.81 44.76
CA PHE A 612 -6.37 53.79 45.13
C PHE A 612 -6.41 55.17 44.44
N LYS A 613 -6.50 55.17 43.09
CA LYS A 613 -7.27 56.18 42.33
C LYS A 613 -8.14 55.60 41.19
N LEU A 614 -8.20 54.27 41.05
CA LEU A 614 -8.71 53.58 39.85
C LEU A 614 -10.23 53.33 39.83
N LEU A 615 -10.93 53.44 40.95
CA LEU A 615 -12.30 52.90 41.06
C LEU A 615 -13.41 53.82 40.52
N VAL A 616 -13.15 55.08 40.22
CA VAL A 616 -14.16 56.00 39.66
C VAL A 616 -14.06 56.12 38.13
N VAL A 617 -12.90 55.81 37.55
CA VAL A 617 -12.65 55.86 36.09
C VAL A 617 -13.15 54.59 35.39
N ILE A 618 -13.13 53.43 36.07
CA ILE A 618 -13.55 52.14 35.49
C ILE A 618 -15.06 52.13 35.16
N GLY A 619 -15.90 52.79 35.96
CA GLY A 619 -17.37 52.76 35.78
C GLY A 619 -17.85 53.43 34.48
N LEU A 620 -17.22 54.54 34.08
CA LEU A 620 -17.59 55.25 32.85
C LEU A 620 -16.99 54.59 31.60
N LEU A 621 -15.82 53.95 31.72
CA LEU A 621 -15.17 53.22 30.63
C LEU A 621 -15.94 51.96 30.23
N LEU A 622 -16.52 51.24 31.19
CA LEU A 622 -17.23 49.97 30.92
C LEU A 622 -18.51 50.17 30.10
N CYS A 623 -19.22 51.29 30.28
CA CYS A 623 -20.41 51.60 29.50
C CYS A 623 -20.07 51.98 28.05
N SER A 624 -19.03 52.79 27.82
CA SER A 624 -18.60 53.15 26.46
C SER A 624 -18.02 51.96 25.68
N ILE A 625 -17.31 51.06 26.38
CA ILE A 625 -16.76 49.84 25.80
C ILE A 625 -17.87 48.87 25.39
N SER A 626 -18.92 48.71 26.20
CA SER A 626 -20.02 47.79 25.88
C SER A 626 -20.80 48.21 24.61
N PHE A 627 -21.03 49.51 24.42
CA PHE A 627 -21.72 50.03 23.23
C PHE A 627 -20.82 49.98 21.97
N ALA A 628 -19.53 50.29 22.12
CA ALA A 628 -18.55 50.14 21.04
C ALA A 628 -18.40 48.68 20.60
N ILE A 629 -18.38 47.73 21.55
CA ILE A 629 -18.32 46.29 21.25
C ILE A 629 -19.56 45.86 20.47
N ALA A 630 -20.78 46.26 20.88
CA ALA A 630 -22.00 45.88 20.17
C ALA A 630 -22.05 46.43 18.73
N ALA A 631 -21.63 47.68 18.52
CA ALA A 631 -21.55 48.29 17.19
C ALA A 631 -20.48 47.63 16.32
N ILE A 632 -19.32 47.30 16.90
CA ILE A 632 -18.24 46.56 16.24
C ILE A 632 -18.70 45.15 15.87
N LEU A 633 -19.47 44.46 16.72
CA LEU A 633 -19.98 43.12 16.44
C LEU A 633 -20.99 43.12 15.27
N LYS A 634 -21.88 44.12 15.18
CA LYS A 634 -22.84 44.24 14.08
C LYS A 634 -22.18 44.66 12.77
N ALA A 635 -21.23 45.60 12.80
CA ALA A 635 -20.44 45.99 11.64
C ALA A 635 -19.52 44.85 11.15
N ARG A 636 -18.94 44.07 12.07
CA ARG A 636 -18.17 42.85 11.74
C ARG A 636 -19.04 41.74 11.17
N SER A 637 -20.29 41.60 11.60
CA SER A 637 -21.22 40.59 11.06
C SER A 637 -21.60 40.88 9.60
N MET A 638 -21.91 42.14 9.27
CA MET A 638 -22.24 42.54 7.89
C MET A 638 -21.01 42.55 6.96
N LYS A 639 -19.84 42.96 7.48
CA LYS A 639 -18.57 42.89 6.74
C LYS A 639 -18.14 41.42 6.49
N ARG A 640 -18.34 40.53 7.47
CA ARG A 640 -18.10 39.08 7.31
C ARG A 640 -18.96 38.43 6.23
N ALA A 641 -20.21 38.88 6.03
CA ALA A 641 -21.07 38.34 4.97
C ALA A 641 -20.65 38.79 3.55
N SER A 642 -20.01 39.96 3.43
CA SER A 642 -19.45 40.47 2.16
C SER A 642 -18.06 39.89 1.86
N GLU A 643 -17.20 39.77 2.87
CA GLU A 643 -15.89 39.09 2.78
C GLU A 643 -16.04 37.58 2.62
N ALA A 644 -17.22 37.01 2.91
CA ALA A 644 -17.53 35.59 2.70
C ALA A 644 -17.48 35.14 1.23
N ARG A 645 -17.41 36.07 0.27
CA ARG A 645 -17.35 35.78 -1.16
C ARG A 645 -16.09 36.30 -1.86
N ALA A 646 -15.20 36.96 -1.13
CA ALA A 646 -13.96 37.47 -1.70
C ALA A 646 -12.91 36.36 -1.76
N TRP A 647 -12.38 36.09 -2.96
CA TRP A 647 -11.26 35.17 -3.13
C TRP A 647 -9.96 35.81 -2.59
N LYS A 648 -9.19 35.02 -1.84
CA LYS A 648 -7.89 35.43 -1.30
C LYS A 648 -6.78 34.57 -1.90
N LEU A 649 -5.86 35.22 -2.63
CA LEU A 649 -4.59 34.62 -3.05
C LEU A 649 -3.55 34.76 -1.92
N THR A 650 -2.95 33.64 -1.55
CA THR A 650 -1.79 33.58 -0.65
C THR A 650 -0.63 32.97 -1.43
N ALA A 651 0.41 33.77 -1.66
CA ALA A 651 1.56 33.36 -2.44
C ALA A 651 2.74 32.98 -1.54
N PHE A 652 3.47 31.92 -1.89
CA PHE A 652 4.71 31.51 -1.19
C PHE A 652 5.96 32.17 -1.78
N GLN A 653 5.77 32.96 -2.83
CA GLN A 653 6.78 33.77 -3.49
C GLN A 653 6.13 35.01 -4.10
N ARG A 654 6.94 35.90 -4.67
CA ARG A 654 6.40 37.01 -5.45
C ARG A 654 5.79 36.47 -6.74
N LEU A 655 4.50 36.74 -6.94
CA LEU A 655 3.77 36.40 -8.16
C LEU A 655 3.35 37.69 -8.85
N ASP A 656 3.47 37.72 -10.17
CA ASP A 656 3.10 38.87 -11.00
C ASP A 656 1.71 38.68 -11.63
N PHE A 657 0.86 37.87 -11.00
CA PHE A 657 -0.53 37.60 -11.38
C PHE A 657 -1.45 37.57 -10.16
N THR A 658 -2.75 37.75 -10.39
CA THR A 658 -3.80 37.88 -9.36
C THR A 658 -4.66 36.63 -9.24
N CYS A 659 -5.54 36.59 -8.23
CA CYS A 659 -6.49 35.50 -8.08
C CYS A 659 -7.47 35.41 -9.26
N ASP A 660 -7.87 36.55 -9.82
CA ASP A 660 -8.83 36.59 -10.93
C ASP A 660 -8.21 35.95 -12.19
N ASP A 661 -6.91 36.19 -12.43
CA ASP A 661 -6.16 35.54 -13.53
C ASP A 661 -6.15 34.00 -13.38
N VAL A 662 -6.04 33.50 -12.15
CA VAL A 662 -6.11 32.04 -11.85
C VAL A 662 -7.52 31.49 -12.08
N LEU A 663 -8.56 32.26 -11.73
CA LEU A 663 -9.95 31.84 -11.90
C LEU A 663 -10.36 31.79 -13.38
N ASP A 664 -9.85 32.69 -14.22
CA ASP A 664 -10.09 32.70 -15.66
C ASP A 664 -9.60 31.42 -16.37
N CYS A 665 -8.71 30.67 -15.72
CA CYS A 665 -8.18 29.39 -16.22
C CYS A 665 -9.13 28.21 -15.99
N LEU A 666 -10.13 28.32 -15.10
CA LEU A 666 -11.01 27.22 -14.67
C LEU A 666 -12.11 26.89 -15.70
N LYS A 667 -11.70 26.58 -16.93
CA LYS A 667 -12.57 26.19 -18.05
C LYS A 667 -12.40 24.72 -18.37
N GLU A 668 -13.44 24.07 -18.89
CA GLU A 668 -13.39 22.62 -19.19
C GLU A 668 -12.29 22.25 -20.20
N GLU A 669 -12.03 23.12 -21.17
CA GLU A 669 -10.98 22.98 -22.19
C GLU A 669 -9.54 23.02 -21.62
N ASN A 670 -9.37 23.60 -20.43
CA ASN A 670 -8.06 23.72 -19.77
C ASN A 670 -7.76 22.53 -18.84
N ILE A 671 -8.66 21.56 -18.73
CA ILE A 671 -8.48 20.44 -17.80
C ILE A 671 -7.38 19.50 -18.31
N ILE A 672 -6.35 19.31 -17.49
CA ILE A 672 -5.22 18.40 -17.76
C ILE A 672 -5.24 17.15 -16.88
N GLY A 673 -6.08 17.08 -15.85
CA GLY A 673 -6.26 15.88 -15.03
C GLY A 673 -7.55 15.91 -14.20
N LYS A 674 -8.19 14.75 -14.03
CA LYS A 674 -9.38 14.54 -13.17
C LYS A 674 -9.21 13.27 -12.37
N GLY A 675 -9.40 13.32 -11.04
CA GLY A 675 -9.31 12.14 -10.18
C GLY A 675 -9.85 12.38 -8.76
N GLY A 676 -9.64 11.42 -7.85
CA GLY A 676 -10.12 11.48 -6.46
C GLY A 676 -9.57 12.65 -5.63
N ALA A 677 -8.45 13.24 -6.06
CA ALA A 677 -7.82 14.40 -5.44
C ALA A 677 -8.32 15.76 -6.00
N GLY A 678 -9.24 15.76 -6.98
CA GLY A 678 -9.80 16.97 -7.59
C GLY A 678 -9.54 17.10 -9.10
N ILE A 679 -9.71 18.31 -9.62
CA ILE A 679 -9.53 18.63 -11.06
C ILE A 679 -8.34 19.58 -11.22
N VAL A 680 -7.42 19.26 -12.13
CA VAL A 680 -6.25 20.08 -12.44
C VAL A 680 -6.45 20.78 -13.79
N TYR A 681 -6.27 22.10 -13.80
CA TYR A 681 -6.40 22.96 -14.97
C TYR A 681 -5.03 23.52 -15.35
N LYS A 682 -4.74 23.63 -16.64
CA LYS A 682 -3.61 24.41 -17.15
C LYS A 682 -4.02 25.88 -17.28
N GLY A 683 -3.25 26.77 -16.68
CA GLY A 683 -3.41 28.21 -16.78
C GLY A 683 -2.23 28.86 -17.48
N VAL A 684 -2.49 29.96 -18.19
CA VAL A 684 -1.45 30.85 -18.73
C VAL A 684 -1.69 32.21 -18.10
N MET A 685 -0.73 32.66 -17.29
CA MET A 685 -0.79 33.93 -16.57
C MET A 685 -0.49 35.10 -17.52
N PRO A 686 -0.87 36.35 -17.17
CA PRO A 686 -0.67 37.52 -18.06
C PRO A 686 0.79 37.79 -18.45
N ASN A 687 1.74 37.35 -17.62
CA ASN A 687 3.18 37.42 -17.87
C ASN A 687 3.71 36.31 -18.80
N GLY A 688 2.86 35.40 -19.27
CA GLY A 688 3.23 34.24 -20.08
C GLY A 688 3.63 33.00 -19.27
N GLU A 689 3.59 33.05 -17.94
CA GLU A 689 3.94 31.91 -17.08
C GLU A 689 2.84 30.84 -17.14
N HIS A 690 3.24 29.58 -17.32
CA HIS A 690 2.32 28.45 -17.34
C HIS A 690 2.20 27.85 -15.94
N VAL A 691 0.97 27.68 -15.45
CA VAL A 691 0.67 27.15 -14.12
C VAL A 691 -0.28 25.97 -14.18
N ALA A 692 -0.20 25.09 -13.19
CA ALA A 692 -1.18 24.04 -12.96
C ALA A 692 -2.05 24.41 -11.75
N VAL A 693 -3.36 24.49 -11.92
CA VAL A 693 -4.31 24.90 -10.89
C VAL A 693 -5.13 23.68 -10.47
N LYS A 694 -4.90 23.16 -9.26
CA LYS A 694 -5.64 22.02 -8.70
C LYS A 694 -6.82 22.55 -7.88
N ARG A 695 -8.04 22.24 -8.33
CA ARG A 695 -9.29 22.50 -7.61
C ARG A 695 -9.67 21.29 -6.78
N LEU A 696 -9.71 21.47 -5.46
CA LEU A 696 -10.12 20.43 -4.52
C LEU A 696 -11.66 20.31 -4.46
N PRO A 697 -12.21 19.12 -4.12
CA PRO A 697 -13.65 18.92 -3.93
C PRO A 697 -14.23 19.87 -2.87
N ALA A 698 -15.48 20.33 -3.06
CA ALA A 698 -16.12 21.26 -2.12
C ALA A 698 -16.40 20.60 -0.75
N MET A 699 -16.09 21.31 0.34
CA MET A 699 -16.34 20.85 1.71
C MET A 699 -17.84 20.62 1.96
N SER A 700 -18.23 19.37 2.18
CA SER A 700 -19.56 19.07 2.70
C SER A 700 -19.64 19.52 4.16
N ARG A 701 -20.61 20.39 4.50
CA ARG A 701 -20.81 20.89 5.87
C ARG A 701 -21.11 19.71 6.82
N GLY A 702 -20.07 19.19 7.48
CA GLY A 702 -20.16 18.07 8.42
C GLY A 702 -18.95 17.13 8.45
N SER A 703 -18.05 17.17 7.46
CA SER A 703 -16.81 16.37 7.46
C SER A 703 -15.64 17.14 8.06
N SER A 704 -14.95 16.57 9.06
CA SER A 704 -13.75 17.13 9.68
C SER A 704 -12.45 16.93 8.89
N HIS A 705 -12.52 16.36 7.67
CA HIS A 705 -11.37 16.13 6.81
C HIS A 705 -11.25 17.22 5.73
N ASP A 706 -10.08 17.83 5.60
CA ASP A 706 -9.79 18.96 4.72
C ASP A 706 -9.33 18.55 3.30
N HIS A 707 -9.60 17.31 2.90
CA HIS A 707 -9.18 16.72 1.61
C HIS A 707 -7.69 16.93 1.27
N GLY A 708 -6.80 16.98 2.27
CA GLY A 708 -5.35 17.10 2.05
C GLY A 708 -4.86 18.52 1.80
N PHE A 709 -5.75 19.52 1.83
CA PHE A 709 -5.41 20.92 1.56
C PHE A 709 -4.37 21.49 2.54
N ASN A 710 -4.55 21.31 3.86
CA ASN A 710 -3.56 21.83 4.81
C ASN A 710 -2.27 21.03 4.78
N ALA A 711 -2.32 19.72 4.53
CA ALA A 711 -1.12 18.89 4.39
C ALA A 711 -0.23 19.39 3.24
N GLU A 712 -0.84 19.65 2.08
CA GLU A 712 -0.13 20.10 0.88
C GLU A 712 0.44 21.53 1.04
N ILE A 713 -0.31 22.45 1.67
CA ILE A 713 0.18 23.81 1.99
C ILE A 713 1.29 23.80 3.03
N GLN A 714 1.15 23.04 4.12
CA GLN A 714 2.15 23.01 5.18
C GLN A 714 3.46 22.41 4.68
N THR A 715 3.37 21.40 3.82
CA THR A 715 4.51 20.70 3.23
C THR A 715 5.17 21.54 2.14
N LEU A 716 4.48 21.79 1.03
CA LEU A 716 5.07 22.45 -0.14
C LEU A 716 5.27 23.96 0.04
N GLY A 717 4.53 24.59 0.95
CA GLY A 717 4.74 26.01 1.28
C GLY A 717 6.07 26.30 1.98
N ARG A 718 6.76 25.28 2.50
CA ARG A 718 8.00 25.40 3.30
C ARG A 718 9.24 24.78 2.67
N ILE A 719 9.07 23.90 1.67
CA ILE A 719 10.17 23.18 1.03
C ILE A 719 10.43 23.69 -0.39
N ARG A 720 11.70 23.65 -0.81
CA ARG A 720 12.12 23.96 -2.17
C ARG A 720 13.28 23.06 -2.54
N HIS A 721 13.09 22.21 -3.53
CA HIS A 721 14.10 21.28 -4.01
C HIS A 721 13.94 21.09 -5.51
N ARG A 722 15.05 20.86 -6.23
CA ARG A 722 15.04 20.72 -7.69
C ARG A 722 14.12 19.61 -8.17
N HIS A 723 14.03 18.51 -7.43
CA HIS A 723 13.26 17.32 -7.81
C HIS A 723 11.90 17.21 -7.08
N ILE A 724 11.32 18.34 -6.68
CA ILE A 724 9.99 18.41 -6.06
C ILE A 724 9.19 19.52 -6.73
N VAL A 725 7.95 19.24 -7.11
CA VAL A 725 7.08 20.23 -7.76
C VAL A 725 6.83 21.41 -6.82
N ARG A 726 7.08 22.62 -7.30
CA ARG A 726 6.93 23.84 -6.51
C ARG A 726 5.48 24.32 -6.46
N LEU A 727 5.00 24.58 -5.25
CA LEU A 727 3.74 25.27 -4.99
C LEU A 727 3.98 26.79 -5.00
N LEU A 728 3.37 27.50 -5.96
CA LEU A 728 3.51 28.94 -6.15
C LEU A 728 2.64 29.73 -5.15
N GLY A 729 1.44 29.22 -4.88
CA GLY A 729 0.46 29.82 -3.98
C GLY A 729 -0.85 29.05 -3.94
N PHE A 730 -1.83 29.61 -3.25
CA PHE A 730 -3.20 29.07 -3.24
C PHE A 730 -4.23 30.20 -3.23
N CYS A 731 -5.37 29.95 -3.89
CA CYS A 731 -6.54 30.81 -3.86
C CYS A 731 -7.62 30.14 -3.02
N SER A 732 -8.19 30.86 -2.06
CA SER A 732 -9.23 30.31 -1.18
C SER A 732 -10.43 31.25 -1.09
N ASN A 733 -11.62 30.66 -1.00
CA ASN A 733 -12.84 31.33 -0.56
C ASN A 733 -13.57 30.44 0.47
N HIS A 734 -14.81 30.76 0.84
CA HIS A 734 -15.55 30.03 1.89
C HIS A 734 -16.11 28.66 1.43
N GLU A 735 -15.98 28.32 0.15
CA GLU A 735 -16.58 27.11 -0.46
C GLU A 735 -15.55 26.22 -1.18
N THR A 736 -14.44 26.78 -1.65
CA THR A 736 -13.48 26.10 -2.53
C THR A 736 -12.06 26.61 -2.30
N ASN A 737 -11.12 25.66 -2.39
CA ASN A 737 -9.69 25.91 -2.36
C ASN A 737 -9.06 25.51 -3.69
N LEU A 738 -8.14 26.36 -4.18
CA LEU A 738 -7.35 26.15 -5.39
C LEU A 738 -5.87 26.20 -5.02
N LEU A 739 -5.11 25.19 -5.42
CA LEU A 739 -3.65 25.16 -5.28
C LEU A 739 -3.02 25.49 -6.64
N VAL A 740 -2.01 26.35 -6.66
CA VAL A 740 -1.36 26.84 -7.88
C VAL A 740 0.10 26.37 -7.89
N TYR A 741 0.44 25.50 -8.82
CA TYR A 741 1.78 24.93 -9.02
C TYR A 741 2.42 25.44 -10.30
N GLU A 742 3.72 25.26 -10.42
CA GLU A 742 4.37 25.32 -11.72
C GLU A 742 3.87 24.19 -12.63
N TYR A 743 3.80 24.47 -13.93
CA TYR A 743 3.28 23.52 -14.90
C TYR A 743 4.39 22.60 -15.43
N MET A 744 4.16 21.28 -15.36
CA MET A 744 5.05 20.24 -15.89
C MET A 744 4.59 19.81 -17.30
N PRO A 745 5.29 20.19 -18.38
CA PRO A 745 4.76 20.06 -19.74
C PRO A 745 4.71 18.63 -20.27
N ASN A 746 5.59 17.74 -19.78
CA ASN A 746 5.67 16.35 -20.22
C ASN A 746 4.74 15.41 -19.42
N GLY A 747 3.94 15.95 -18.50
CA GLY A 747 2.96 15.17 -17.74
C GLY A 747 3.62 14.25 -16.71
N SER A 748 2.95 13.14 -16.38
CA SER A 748 3.47 12.18 -15.40
C SER A 748 4.28 11.06 -16.05
N LEU A 749 5.21 10.48 -15.29
CA LEU A 749 5.97 9.31 -15.69
C LEU A 749 5.04 8.14 -16.03
N GLY A 750 3.99 7.93 -15.23
CA GLY A 750 3.01 6.86 -15.48
C GLY A 750 2.28 7.02 -16.82
N GLU A 751 1.92 8.25 -17.21
CA GLU A 751 1.35 8.51 -18.53
C GLU A 751 2.35 8.31 -19.68
N LEU A 752 3.63 8.62 -19.46
CA LEU A 752 4.65 8.41 -20.49
C LEU A 752 5.03 6.94 -20.65
N LEU A 753 5.06 6.19 -19.55
CA LEU A 753 5.43 4.77 -19.51
C LEU A 753 4.28 3.86 -19.98
N HIS A 754 3.03 4.20 -19.60
CA HIS A 754 1.84 3.36 -19.77
C HIS A 754 0.72 3.98 -20.62
N GLY A 755 0.82 5.26 -20.98
CA GLY A 755 -0.24 6.00 -21.67
C GLY A 755 -0.22 5.88 -23.19
N LYS A 756 -1.28 6.41 -23.81
CA LYS A 756 -1.60 6.29 -25.25
C LYS A 756 -0.55 6.88 -26.21
N LYS A 757 0.37 7.70 -25.73
CA LYS A 757 1.46 8.30 -26.53
C LYS A 757 2.77 7.50 -26.46
N GLY A 758 2.83 6.43 -25.66
CA GLY A 758 3.92 5.45 -25.61
C GLY A 758 5.30 6.05 -25.89
N GLY A 759 5.70 7.05 -25.11
CA GLY A 759 7.03 7.63 -25.28
C GLY A 759 8.03 6.51 -25.04
N HIS A 760 8.83 6.16 -26.04
CA HIS A 760 10.00 5.33 -25.85
C HIS A 760 10.99 6.11 -24.99
N LEU A 761 10.76 6.10 -23.68
CA LEU A 761 11.77 6.53 -22.73
C LEU A 761 12.92 5.56 -22.90
N LEU A 762 13.95 6.02 -23.59
CA LEU A 762 15.21 5.30 -23.70
C LEU A 762 15.74 5.04 -22.29
N TRP A 763 16.52 3.98 -22.16
CA TRP A 763 17.05 3.55 -20.87
C TRP A 763 17.74 4.69 -20.11
N ASP A 764 18.55 5.51 -20.79
CA ASP A 764 19.24 6.65 -20.18
C ASP A 764 18.27 7.64 -19.52
N THR A 765 17.10 7.87 -20.15
CA THR A 765 16.07 8.73 -19.58
C THR A 765 15.36 8.07 -18.41
N ARG A 766 15.07 6.76 -18.48
CA ARG A 766 14.51 5.99 -17.37
C ARG A 766 15.44 5.98 -16.15
N TYR A 767 16.73 5.77 -16.39
CA TYR A 767 17.77 5.79 -15.38
C TYR A 767 17.91 7.17 -14.74
N LYS A 768 17.93 8.23 -15.56
CA LYS A 768 17.91 9.64 -15.08
C LYS A 768 16.71 9.87 -14.16
N ILE A 769 15.51 9.50 -14.60
CA ILE A 769 14.27 9.67 -13.82
C ILE A 769 14.34 8.90 -12.49
N ALA A 770 14.84 7.65 -12.49
CA ALA A 770 15.03 6.87 -11.28
C ALA A 770 15.93 7.61 -10.26
N VAL A 771 17.10 8.08 -10.71
CA VAL A 771 18.06 8.80 -9.85
C VAL A 771 17.48 10.11 -9.32
N GLU A 772 16.78 10.88 -10.16
CA GLU A 772 16.24 12.19 -9.81
C GLU A 772 15.03 12.09 -8.86
N ALA A 773 14.12 11.15 -9.11
CA ALA A 773 13.02 10.86 -8.18
C ALA A 773 13.54 10.36 -6.83
N ALA A 774 14.58 9.51 -6.82
CA ALA A 774 15.23 9.06 -5.59
C ALA A 774 15.82 10.23 -4.79
N LYS A 775 16.47 11.20 -5.46
CA LYS A 775 16.99 12.43 -4.82
C LYS A 775 15.87 13.28 -4.22
N GLY A 776 14.73 13.41 -4.92
CA GLY A 776 13.55 14.11 -4.41
C GLY A 776 13.02 13.50 -3.11
N LEU A 777 12.86 12.17 -3.08
CA LEU A 777 12.41 11.45 -1.89
C LEU A 777 13.46 11.47 -0.77
N CYS A 778 14.75 11.35 -1.09
CA CYS A 778 15.84 11.46 -0.12
C CYS A 778 15.82 12.81 0.61
N TYR A 779 15.59 13.91 -0.11
CA TYR A 779 15.46 15.24 0.49
C TYR A 779 14.28 15.32 1.49
N LEU A 780 13.13 14.72 1.16
CA LEU A 780 11.96 14.68 2.06
C LEU A 780 12.22 13.89 3.34
N HIS A 781 12.91 12.76 3.22
CA HIS A 781 13.17 11.84 4.32
C HIS A 781 14.32 12.27 5.22
N HIS A 782 15.38 12.87 4.66
CA HIS A 782 16.63 13.06 5.39
C HIS A 782 17.08 14.51 5.54
N ASP A 783 16.63 15.41 4.66
CA ASP A 783 17.11 16.79 4.63
C ASP A 783 16.03 17.79 5.12
N CYS A 784 14.77 17.36 5.21
CA CYS A 784 13.68 18.11 5.82
C CYS A 784 13.60 17.86 7.34
N SER A 785 13.34 18.92 8.11
CA SER A 785 13.11 18.82 9.56
C SER A 785 11.85 19.64 9.93
N PRO A 786 10.78 18.99 10.44
CA PRO A 786 10.62 17.54 10.64
C PRO A 786 10.60 16.75 9.32
N LEU A 787 10.88 15.45 9.40
CA LEU A 787 10.88 14.51 8.27
C LEU A 787 9.50 14.50 7.61
N ILE A 788 9.46 14.48 6.27
CA ILE A 788 8.21 14.47 5.50
C ILE A 788 8.03 13.11 4.83
N LEU A 789 6.96 12.41 5.18
CA LEU A 789 6.52 11.20 4.48
C LEU A 789 5.58 11.58 3.33
N HIS A 790 5.81 11.03 2.14
CA HIS A 790 4.98 11.28 0.96
C HIS A 790 3.69 10.47 0.98
N ARG A 791 3.78 9.17 1.28
CA ARG A 791 2.67 8.18 1.44
C ARG A 791 1.87 7.82 0.18
N ASP A 792 2.09 8.51 -0.93
CA ASP A 792 1.50 8.17 -2.23
C ASP A 792 2.53 8.23 -3.37
N VAL A 793 3.70 7.63 -3.17
CA VAL A 793 4.72 7.53 -4.23
C VAL A 793 4.23 6.55 -5.29
N LYS A 794 4.16 7.01 -6.55
CA LYS A 794 3.78 6.21 -7.72
C LYS A 794 4.25 6.90 -8.99
N SER A 795 4.32 6.17 -10.10
CA SER A 795 4.73 6.72 -11.40
C SER A 795 3.86 7.91 -11.85
N ASN A 796 2.56 7.94 -11.51
CA ASN A 796 1.68 9.08 -11.81
C ASN A 796 1.95 10.35 -10.98
N ASN A 797 2.66 10.22 -9.85
CA ASN A 797 3.01 11.33 -8.96
C ASN A 797 4.47 11.79 -9.15
N ILE A 798 5.15 11.27 -10.18
CA ILE A 798 6.45 11.78 -10.64
C ILE A 798 6.18 12.52 -11.94
N LEU A 799 6.24 13.85 -11.91
CA LEU A 799 6.01 14.71 -13.07
C LEU A 799 7.32 15.07 -13.75
N LEU A 800 7.26 15.29 -15.07
CA LEU A 800 8.42 15.61 -15.88
C LEU A 800 8.33 17.02 -16.46
N ASP A 801 9.41 17.78 -16.32
CA ASP A 801 9.54 19.10 -16.94
C ASP A 801 9.91 18.99 -18.43
N THR A 802 10.23 20.11 -19.08
CA THR A 802 10.62 20.15 -20.50
C THR A 802 11.84 19.31 -20.86
N ASP A 803 12.76 19.11 -19.91
CA ASP A 803 14.04 18.41 -20.08
C ASP A 803 13.99 16.96 -19.55
N PHE A 804 12.76 16.46 -19.32
CA PHE A 804 12.49 15.16 -18.69
C PHE A 804 13.14 15.03 -17.31
N GLU A 805 13.35 16.13 -16.58
CA GLU A 805 13.78 16.07 -15.19
C GLU A 805 12.61 15.64 -14.29
N ALA A 806 12.87 14.70 -13.40
CA ALA A 806 11.85 14.14 -12.52
C ALA A 806 11.59 15.03 -11.30
N HIS A 807 10.30 15.28 -11.05
CA HIS A 807 9.80 16.07 -9.93
C HIS A 807 8.70 15.31 -9.18
N VAL A 808 8.92 15.02 -7.90
CA VAL A 808 7.93 14.37 -7.03
C VAL A 808 6.78 15.34 -6.73
N ALA A 809 5.53 14.87 -6.85
CA ALA A 809 4.31 15.66 -6.81
C ALA A 809 3.18 15.00 -5.99
N ASP A 810 2.11 15.77 -5.72
CA ASP A 810 0.88 15.35 -5.02
C ASP A 810 1.07 14.95 -3.54
N PHE A 811 1.22 15.98 -2.70
CA PHE A 811 1.47 15.85 -1.27
C PHE A 811 0.18 15.85 -0.43
N GLY A 812 -0.98 15.58 -1.05
CA GLY A 812 -2.28 15.59 -0.38
C GLY A 812 -2.42 14.59 0.77
N LEU A 813 -1.54 13.58 0.83
CA LEU A 813 -1.46 12.58 1.89
C LEU A 813 -0.20 12.70 2.76
N ALA A 814 0.64 13.71 2.50
CA ALA A 814 1.92 13.86 3.16
C ALA A 814 1.78 14.15 4.66
N LYS A 815 2.74 13.69 5.46
CA LYS A 815 2.71 13.84 6.92
C LYS A 815 4.10 14.17 7.47
N PHE A 816 4.14 15.05 8.46
CA PHE A 816 5.35 15.35 9.21
C PHE A 816 5.51 14.38 10.37
N LEU A 817 6.64 13.69 10.45
CA LEU A 817 7.00 12.89 11.63
C LEU A 817 7.79 13.75 12.61
N GLN A 818 7.28 13.91 13.83
CA GLN A 818 7.94 14.71 14.88
C GLN A 818 9.08 13.96 15.57
N ASP A 819 9.11 12.62 15.49
CA ASP A 819 10.16 11.76 16.04
C ASP A 819 10.80 10.92 14.93
N SER A 820 12.11 11.11 14.71
CA SER A 820 12.91 10.51 13.62
C SER A 820 13.21 9.00 13.81
N GLY A 821 12.22 8.22 14.24
CA GLY A 821 12.36 6.77 14.50
C GLY A 821 11.11 6.09 15.08
N ALA A 822 9.98 6.79 15.22
CA ALA A 822 8.72 6.21 15.70
C ALA A 822 7.73 6.06 14.53
N SER A 823 7.30 4.82 14.26
CA SER A 823 6.19 4.59 13.35
C SER A 823 4.88 5.04 14.01
N GLU A 824 4.15 5.95 13.36
CA GLU A 824 2.85 6.42 13.83
C GLU A 824 1.74 5.50 13.34
N CYS A 825 0.84 5.09 14.24
CA CYS A 825 -0.39 4.38 13.86
C CYS A 825 -1.37 5.32 13.16
N MET A 826 -1.81 4.95 11.96
CA MET A 826 -2.75 5.72 11.15
C MET A 826 -4.19 5.25 11.36
N SER A 827 -5.14 6.19 11.38
CA SER A 827 -6.57 5.90 11.51
C SER A 827 -7.20 5.30 10.24
N ALA A 828 -6.48 5.29 9.12
CA ALA A 828 -6.89 4.71 7.85
C ALA A 828 -5.68 4.45 6.93
N ILE A 829 -5.78 3.41 6.10
CA ILE A 829 -4.83 3.14 5.01
C ILE A 829 -5.03 4.23 3.95
N ALA A 830 -3.94 4.91 3.57
CA ALA A 830 -3.94 5.91 2.51
C ALA A 830 -2.70 5.71 1.63
N GLY A 831 -2.89 5.58 0.32
CA GLY A 831 -1.86 5.28 -0.68
C GLY A 831 -2.50 4.58 -1.89
N SER A 832 -1.77 4.49 -3.00
CA SER A 832 -2.30 3.90 -4.24
C SER A 832 -2.09 2.39 -4.31
N TYR A 833 -3.17 1.66 -4.60
CA TYR A 833 -3.16 0.21 -4.74
C TYR A 833 -2.08 -0.27 -5.72
N GLY A 834 -1.32 -1.31 -5.33
CA GLY A 834 -0.14 -1.79 -6.06
C GLY A 834 1.20 -1.14 -5.65
N TYR A 835 1.16 0.00 -4.95
CA TYR A 835 2.35 0.69 -4.42
C TYR A 835 2.45 0.65 -2.89
N ILE A 836 1.36 0.25 -2.21
CA ILE A 836 1.29 0.24 -0.76
C ILE A 836 2.21 -0.87 -0.23
N ALA A 837 3.13 -0.50 0.66
CA ALA A 837 3.97 -1.46 1.35
C ALA A 837 3.13 -2.51 2.10
N PRO A 838 3.45 -3.81 2.02
CA PRO A 838 2.65 -4.88 2.59
C PRO A 838 2.33 -4.65 4.07
N GLU A 839 3.32 -4.26 4.87
CA GLU A 839 3.16 -4.01 6.31
C GLU A 839 2.23 -2.84 6.61
N TYR A 840 2.16 -1.81 5.76
CA TYR A 840 1.26 -0.68 5.98
C TYR A 840 -0.21 -1.11 5.83
N ALA A 841 -0.50 -2.02 4.90
CA ALA A 841 -1.84 -2.57 4.71
C ALA A 841 -2.34 -3.39 5.92
N TYR A 842 -1.43 -4.03 6.68
CA TYR A 842 -1.81 -4.93 7.79
C TYR A 842 -1.55 -4.37 9.20
N THR A 843 -0.65 -3.40 9.36
CA THR A 843 -0.23 -2.89 10.69
C THR A 843 -0.67 -1.46 10.97
N LEU A 844 -1.15 -0.71 9.95
CA LEU A 844 -1.44 0.73 10.00
C LEU A 844 -0.26 1.60 10.45
N LYS A 845 0.94 1.02 10.57
CA LYS A 845 2.20 1.69 10.90
C LYS A 845 2.83 2.18 9.60
N VAL A 846 3.14 3.48 9.55
CA VAL A 846 3.84 4.11 8.42
C VAL A 846 5.17 4.66 8.91
N ASP A 847 6.21 4.43 8.13
CA ASP A 847 7.56 4.98 8.27
C ASP A 847 8.08 5.39 6.88
N GLU A 848 9.28 5.94 6.82
CA GLU A 848 9.92 6.34 5.55
C GLU A 848 10.17 5.16 4.60
N LYS A 849 10.25 3.93 5.13
CA LYS A 849 10.45 2.70 4.36
C LYS A 849 9.20 2.29 3.58
N SER A 850 8.04 2.83 3.94
CA SER A 850 6.82 2.69 3.14
C SER A 850 6.97 3.38 1.78
N ASP A 851 7.52 4.60 1.75
CA ASP A 851 7.82 5.33 0.50
C ASP A 851 8.94 4.64 -0.30
N VAL A 852 9.92 4.01 0.37
CA VAL A 852 10.99 3.22 -0.28
C VAL A 852 10.39 2.03 -1.04
N TYR A 853 9.44 1.31 -0.46
CA TYR A 853 8.76 0.22 -1.16
C TYR A 853 8.02 0.71 -2.40
N SER A 854 7.23 1.76 -2.24
CA SER A 854 6.51 2.38 -3.35
C SER A 854 7.46 2.84 -4.46
N PHE A 855 8.64 3.36 -4.10
CA PHE A 855 9.69 3.70 -5.06
C PHE A 855 10.31 2.46 -5.73
N GLY A 856 10.51 1.37 -5.00
CA GLY A 856 10.94 0.09 -5.55
C GLY A 856 9.99 -0.44 -6.63
N VAL A 857 8.68 -0.30 -6.41
CA VAL A 857 7.66 -0.60 -7.43
C VAL A 857 7.83 0.28 -8.67
N VAL A 858 8.07 1.60 -8.50
CA VAL A 858 8.38 2.51 -9.63
C VAL A 858 9.63 2.06 -10.41
N LEU A 859 10.68 1.60 -9.73
CA LEU A 859 11.87 1.06 -10.39
C LEU A 859 11.54 -0.19 -11.22
N LEU A 860 10.69 -1.08 -10.71
CA LEU A 860 10.21 -2.25 -11.46
C LEU A 860 9.38 -1.83 -12.69
N GLU A 861 8.53 -0.81 -12.58
CA GLU A 861 7.83 -0.26 -13.74
C GLU A 861 8.83 0.28 -14.79
N LEU A 862 9.88 1.01 -14.38
CA LEU A 862 10.91 1.52 -15.29
C LEU A 862 11.68 0.40 -16.01
N ILE A 863 11.95 -0.73 -15.34
CA ILE A 863 12.65 -1.88 -15.93
C ILE A 863 11.73 -2.65 -16.89
N THR A 864 10.50 -2.91 -16.45
CA THR A 864 9.60 -3.88 -17.10
C THR A 864 8.65 -3.24 -18.10
N GLY A 865 8.36 -1.93 -17.94
CA GLY A 865 7.33 -1.23 -18.69
C GLY A 865 5.90 -1.61 -18.32
N HIS A 866 5.70 -2.50 -17.33
CA HIS A 866 4.40 -3.00 -16.91
C HIS A 866 3.79 -2.16 -15.80
N LYS A 867 2.45 -2.16 -15.71
CA LYS A 867 1.74 -1.58 -14.57
C LYS A 867 1.90 -2.46 -13.33
N PRO A 868 1.83 -1.88 -12.12
CA PRO A 868 2.07 -2.63 -10.88
C PRO A 868 1.03 -3.73 -10.59
N VAL A 869 -0.19 -3.62 -11.15
CA VAL A 869 -1.29 -4.56 -10.93
C VAL A 869 -2.14 -4.69 -12.20
N GLY A 870 -2.82 -5.83 -12.35
CA GLY A 870 -3.81 -6.07 -13.42
C GLY A 870 -3.27 -6.78 -14.67
N GLU A 871 -1.97 -7.06 -14.75
CA GLU A 871 -1.32 -7.67 -15.94
C GLU A 871 -0.74 -9.08 -15.67
N PHE A 872 -0.80 -9.60 -14.43
CA PHE A 872 -0.06 -10.81 -14.02
C PHE A 872 -0.94 -11.99 -13.54
N GLY A 873 -2.27 -11.84 -13.60
CA GLY A 873 -3.25 -12.82 -13.07
C GLY A 873 -3.86 -12.40 -11.73
N ASP A 874 -4.92 -13.10 -11.30
CA ASP A 874 -5.67 -12.78 -10.08
C ASP A 874 -4.77 -12.86 -8.83
N GLY A 875 -4.65 -11.74 -8.12
CA GLY A 875 -3.90 -11.64 -6.86
C GLY A 875 -2.38 -11.56 -7.01
N VAL A 876 -1.83 -11.46 -8.23
CA VAL A 876 -0.39 -11.31 -8.48
C VAL A 876 -0.08 -9.87 -8.89
N ASP A 877 0.77 -9.20 -8.13
CA ASP A 877 1.31 -7.87 -8.44
C ASP A 877 2.68 -7.95 -9.16
N ILE A 878 3.20 -6.81 -9.61
CA ILE A 878 4.47 -6.72 -10.33
C ILE A 878 5.64 -7.28 -9.53
N VAL A 879 5.62 -7.13 -8.20
CA VAL A 879 6.68 -7.62 -7.32
C VAL A 879 6.68 -9.14 -7.33
N GLN A 880 5.52 -9.76 -7.13
CA GLN A 880 5.38 -11.21 -7.14
C GLN A 880 5.66 -11.81 -8.53
N TRP A 881 5.19 -11.17 -9.60
CA TRP A 881 5.47 -11.59 -10.96
C TRP A 881 6.96 -11.54 -11.29
N VAL A 882 7.64 -10.45 -10.94
CA VAL A 882 9.09 -10.31 -11.12
C VAL A 882 9.85 -11.39 -10.34
N ARG A 883 9.47 -11.66 -9.08
CA ARG A 883 10.08 -12.70 -8.26
C ARG A 883 9.95 -14.09 -8.90
N MET A 884 8.76 -14.41 -9.43
CA MET A 884 8.49 -15.70 -10.10
C MET A 884 9.28 -15.87 -11.41
N ASN A 885 9.47 -14.80 -12.18
CA ASN A 885 10.14 -14.88 -13.49
C ASN A 885 11.67 -14.81 -13.41
N THR A 886 12.21 -14.19 -12.36
CA THR A 886 13.67 -14.03 -12.18
C THR A 886 14.28 -15.01 -11.19
N ASN A 887 13.47 -15.69 -10.37
CA ASN A 887 13.92 -16.49 -9.22
C ASN A 887 14.85 -15.69 -8.28
N LEU A 888 14.59 -14.38 -8.12
CA LEU A 888 15.41 -13.46 -7.33
C LEU A 888 16.87 -13.30 -7.81
N ASN A 889 17.21 -13.79 -9.00
CA ASN A 889 18.56 -13.68 -9.54
C ASN A 889 18.66 -12.50 -10.52
N LYS A 890 19.57 -11.56 -10.24
CA LYS A 890 19.87 -10.39 -11.10
C LYS A 890 20.23 -10.76 -12.54
N GLU A 891 20.84 -11.92 -12.78
CA GLU A 891 21.22 -12.37 -14.13
C GLU A 891 20.01 -12.70 -15.02
N ASN A 892 18.85 -12.96 -14.41
CA ASN A 892 17.60 -13.25 -15.12
C ASN A 892 16.78 -11.99 -15.44
N VAL A 893 17.29 -10.78 -15.15
CA VAL A 893 16.56 -9.52 -15.42
C VAL A 893 16.17 -9.36 -16.91
N THR A 894 16.95 -9.97 -17.81
CA THR A 894 16.67 -10.00 -19.25
C THR A 894 15.30 -10.60 -19.59
N LYS A 895 14.74 -11.46 -18.74
CA LYS A 895 13.44 -12.12 -18.94
C LYS A 895 12.25 -11.20 -18.69
N ILE A 896 12.47 -10.11 -17.95
CA ILE A 896 11.42 -9.18 -17.52
C ILE A 896 11.62 -7.77 -18.11
N LEU A 897 12.64 -7.59 -18.94
CA LEU A 897 13.01 -6.30 -19.49
C LEU A 897 11.91 -5.80 -20.43
N ASP A 898 11.60 -4.51 -20.36
CA ASP A 898 10.63 -3.88 -21.25
C ASP A 898 11.01 -4.15 -22.72
N PRO A 899 10.19 -4.88 -23.49
CA PRO A 899 10.50 -5.23 -24.87
C PRO A 899 10.73 -4.02 -25.79
N ARG A 900 10.30 -2.81 -25.38
CA ARG A 900 10.49 -1.55 -26.11
C ARG A 900 11.91 -0.98 -25.99
N LEU A 901 12.75 -1.52 -25.10
CA LEU A 901 14.13 -1.08 -24.93
C LEU A 901 15.07 -1.86 -25.87
N GLU A 902 15.29 -1.33 -27.09
CA GLU A 902 16.10 -1.98 -28.14
C GLU A 902 17.56 -2.26 -27.72
N THR A 903 18.19 -1.32 -27.00
CA THR A 903 19.55 -1.46 -26.48
C THR A 903 19.63 -0.98 -25.04
N VAL A 904 20.11 -1.83 -24.14
CA VAL A 904 20.32 -1.48 -22.72
C VAL A 904 21.72 -1.87 -22.26
N PRO A 905 22.39 -1.04 -21.45
CA PRO A 905 23.56 -1.47 -20.70
C PRO A 905 23.13 -2.48 -19.64
N ILE A 906 23.29 -3.78 -19.93
CA ILE A 906 22.70 -4.83 -19.08
C ILE A 906 23.17 -4.77 -17.62
N ASN A 907 24.42 -4.31 -17.40
CA ASN A 907 24.96 -4.12 -16.06
C ASN A 907 24.20 -3.03 -15.28
N GLU A 908 23.78 -1.96 -15.94
CA GLU A 908 22.98 -0.90 -15.31
C GLU A 908 21.58 -1.41 -14.99
N VAL A 909 20.97 -2.16 -15.90
CA VAL A 909 19.65 -2.77 -15.67
C VAL A 909 19.69 -3.76 -14.51
N MET A 910 20.71 -4.63 -14.47
CA MET A 910 20.92 -5.56 -13.35
C MET A 910 21.12 -4.81 -12.03
N HIS A 911 21.79 -3.66 -12.07
CA HIS A 911 22.02 -2.80 -10.90
C HIS A 911 20.74 -2.13 -10.42
N VAL A 912 19.97 -1.50 -11.31
CA VAL A 912 18.66 -0.90 -10.98
C VAL A 912 17.69 -1.98 -10.50
N PHE A 913 17.71 -3.18 -11.10
CA PHE A 913 16.93 -4.32 -10.66
C PHE A 913 17.30 -4.76 -9.25
N TYR A 914 18.60 -4.86 -8.95
CA TYR A 914 19.07 -5.17 -7.60
C TYR A 914 18.56 -4.15 -6.57
N VAL A 915 18.65 -2.85 -6.88
CA VAL A 915 18.11 -1.80 -6.02
C VAL A 915 16.59 -1.92 -5.87
N ALA A 916 15.87 -2.17 -6.98
CA ALA A 916 14.43 -2.36 -6.96
C ALA A 916 14.02 -3.51 -6.03
N MET A 917 14.72 -4.66 -6.12
CA MET A 917 14.46 -5.82 -5.27
C MET A 917 14.74 -5.55 -3.79
N LEU A 918 15.81 -4.81 -3.46
CA LEU A 918 16.07 -4.35 -2.09
C LEU A 918 14.96 -3.43 -1.57
N CYS A 919 14.44 -2.55 -2.42
CA CYS A 919 13.38 -1.61 -2.04
C CYS A 919 12.04 -2.31 -1.81
N VAL A 920 11.72 -3.38 -2.55
CA VAL A 920 10.44 -4.10 -2.44
C VAL A 920 10.50 -5.31 -1.50
N GLU A 921 11.48 -5.35 -0.59
CA GLU A 921 11.52 -6.39 0.43
C GLU A 921 10.28 -6.37 1.33
N GLU A 922 9.83 -7.55 1.74
CA GLU A 922 8.59 -7.68 2.52
C GLU A 922 8.69 -7.03 3.90
N GLN A 923 9.88 -7.04 4.50
CA GLN A 923 10.14 -6.46 5.79
C GLN A 923 10.72 -5.05 5.65
N SER A 924 10.07 -4.04 6.24
CA SER A 924 10.48 -2.62 6.12
C SER A 924 11.92 -2.35 6.58
N VAL A 925 12.41 -3.12 7.56
CA VAL A 925 13.78 -3.01 8.10
C VAL A 925 14.86 -3.44 7.11
N GLN A 926 14.54 -4.34 6.18
CA GLN A 926 15.49 -4.82 5.16
C GLN A 926 15.62 -3.87 3.99
N ARG A 927 14.66 -2.95 3.83
CA ARG A 927 14.71 -1.95 2.77
C ARG A 927 15.79 -0.93 3.08
N PRO A 928 16.56 -0.46 2.09
CA PRO A 928 17.49 0.64 2.28
C PRO A 928 16.73 1.94 2.62
N THR A 929 17.43 2.91 3.18
CA THR A 929 16.97 4.30 3.25
C THR A 929 17.02 4.95 1.87
N MET A 930 16.24 6.00 1.61
CA MET A 930 16.34 6.70 0.32
C MET A 930 17.73 7.31 0.08
N ARG A 931 18.48 7.63 1.14
CA ARG A 931 19.89 8.05 1.03
C ARG A 931 20.79 6.94 0.50
N GLU A 932 20.63 5.72 1.00
CA GLU A 932 21.35 4.53 0.49
C GLU A 932 20.90 4.19 -0.94
N VAL A 933 19.61 4.29 -1.25
CA VAL A 933 19.09 4.09 -2.62
C VAL A 933 19.74 5.05 -3.60
N VAL A 934 19.81 6.34 -3.27
CA VAL A 934 20.51 7.34 -4.11
C VAL A 934 21.98 6.98 -4.28
N GLN A 935 22.66 6.60 -3.18
CA GLN A 935 24.06 6.23 -3.23
C GLN A 935 24.28 5.05 -4.18
N ILE A 936 23.55 3.94 -3.99
CA ILE A 936 23.68 2.72 -4.80
C ILE A 936 23.35 3.03 -6.27
N LEU A 937 22.28 3.77 -6.56
CA LEU A 937 21.94 4.15 -7.94
C LEU A 937 22.96 5.08 -8.61
N THR A 938 23.84 5.75 -7.86
CA THR A 938 24.87 6.64 -8.44
C THR A 938 26.27 5.98 -8.54
N GLU A 939 26.52 4.92 -7.79
CA GLU A 939 27.78 4.18 -7.78
C GLU A 939 27.67 2.92 -8.68
N LEU A 940 27.93 3.06 -9.99
CA LEU A 940 27.94 1.93 -10.93
C LEU A 940 29.15 1.00 -10.72
N PRO A 941 29.01 -0.35 -10.84
CA PRO A 941 30.15 -1.26 -10.83
C PRO A 941 31.07 -1.03 -12.04
N ARG A 942 32.37 -0.80 -11.80
CA ARG A 942 33.38 -0.66 -12.88
C ARG A 942 33.52 -1.99 -13.64
N LYS A 943 33.58 -1.93 -14.98
CA LYS A 943 33.89 -3.08 -15.85
C LYS A 943 35.24 -3.69 -15.49
N GLU A 944 35.28 -5.00 -15.26
CA GLU A 944 36.52 -5.77 -15.35
C GLU A 944 36.87 -5.93 -16.85
N ASP A 945 37.98 -5.34 -17.27
CA ASP A 945 38.54 -5.53 -18.61
C ASP A 945 39.09 -6.97 -18.74
N GLY A 946 38.27 -7.86 -19.31
CA GLY A 946 38.67 -9.21 -19.68
C GLY A 946 39.64 -9.21 -20.86
N VAL A 947 40.92 -9.48 -20.57
CA VAL A 947 41.94 -9.80 -21.58
C VAL A 947 41.56 -11.10 -22.30
N VAL A 948 41.19 -10.96 -23.57
CA VAL A 948 41.02 -12.07 -24.51
C VAL A 948 42.39 -12.70 -24.79
N LYS A 949 42.61 -13.94 -24.35
CA LYS A 949 43.68 -14.80 -24.87
C LYS A 949 43.15 -15.57 -26.07
N ASP A 950 43.44 -15.05 -27.26
CA ASP A 950 43.36 -15.83 -28.50
C ASP A 950 44.58 -16.75 -28.57
N ASN A 951 44.32 -18.06 -28.52
CA ASN A 951 45.27 -19.08 -28.97
C ASN A 951 45.11 -19.25 -30.47
N GLN A 952 45.96 -18.62 -31.27
CA GLN A 952 46.27 -19.10 -32.62
C GLN A 952 47.72 -19.53 -32.74
N SER A 953 47.84 -20.73 -33.28
CA SER A 953 49.00 -21.52 -33.67
C SER A 953 50.13 -20.75 -34.35
N GLY A 954 51.35 -21.00 -33.85
CA GLY A 954 52.47 -21.53 -34.63
C GLY A 954 53.17 -20.61 -35.63
N SER A 955 54.41 -20.25 -35.33
CA SER A 955 55.58 -20.67 -36.14
C SER A 955 56.88 -20.11 -35.56
N ASP A 956 57.87 -20.98 -35.47
CA ASP A 956 59.27 -20.75 -35.12
C ASP A 956 59.94 -19.62 -35.93
N MET A 957 60.89 -18.89 -35.32
CA MET A 957 62.32 -18.94 -35.66
C MET A 957 63.12 -17.81 -34.98
N ALA A 958 64.02 -18.24 -34.09
CA ALA A 958 65.44 -17.92 -33.99
C ALA A 958 66.02 -16.49 -34.16
N ALA A 959 66.82 -16.15 -33.13
CA ALA A 959 68.18 -15.58 -33.16
C ALA A 959 68.37 -14.05 -33.06
N GLY A 960 69.29 -13.67 -32.15
CA GLY A 960 70.28 -12.61 -32.42
C GLY A 960 70.37 -11.46 -31.42
N GLU A 961 71.12 -11.69 -30.34
CA GLU A 961 72.20 -10.85 -29.78
C GLU A 961 72.13 -9.30 -29.78
N GLY A 962 72.54 -8.68 -28.65
CA GLY A 962 73.24 -7.39 -28.70
C GLY A 962 73.10 -6.38 -27.55
N GLU A 963 73.72 -6.69 -26.40
CA GLU A 963 74.44 -5.80 -25.45
C GLU A 963 73.98 -4.39 -25.00
N LYS A 964 73.85 -4.30 -23.64
CA LYS A 964 74.51 -3.39 -22.66
C LYS A 964 74.03 -1.94 -22.41
N GLY A 965 73.82 -1.67 -21.11
CA GLY A 965 73.88 -0.36 -20.43
C GLY A 965 72.96 -0.29 -19.19
N SER A 966 73.31 -0.94 -18.07
CA SER A 966 73.73 -0.30 -16.79
C SER A 966 72.63 0.41 -15.98
N ASP A 967 72.09 -0.26 -14.95
CA ASP A 967 72.30 0.09 -13.52
C ASP A 967 71.25 -0.63 -12.63
N GLU A 968 71.74 -1.52 -11.76
CA GLU A 968 70.95 -2.32 -10.82
C GLU A 968 70.77 -1.58 -9.48
N HIS A 969 69.52 -1.42 -9.02
CA HIS A 969 69.02 -1.97 -7.74
C HIS A 969 67.61 -1.41 -7.44
N PRO A 970 66.54 -2.24 -7.49
CA PRO A 970 65.24 -1.89 -6.93
C PRO A 970 65.04 -2.58 -5.57
N GLN A 971 64.76 -1.78 -4.54
CA GLN A 971 64.24 -2.24 -3.26
C GLN A 971 62.79 -2.73 -3.42
N ALA A 972 62.54 -3.95 -2.94
CA ALA A 972 61.23 -4.58 -2.86
C ALA A 972 60.35 -3.89 -1.81
N GLY A 973 59.23 -3.32 -2.27
CA GLY A 973 58.08 -2.93 -1.46
C GLY A 973 57.13 -4.11 -1.21
N PRO A 974 56.20 -4.00 -0.25
CA PRO A 974 55.58 -5.14 0.43
C PRO A 974 54.54 -5.86 -0.42
N GLN A 975 54.53 -7.19 -0.29
CA GLN A 975 53.49 -8.08 -0.80
C GLN A 975 52.10 -7.66 -0.27
N THR A 976 51.24 -7.20 -1.18
CA THR A 976 49.80 -7.06 -0.94
C THR A 976 49.15 -8.44 -1.09
N SER A 977 48.69 -9.00 0.03
CA SER A 977 47.76 -10.13 0.08
C SER A 977 46.43 -9.75 -0.57
N PRO A 978 45.75 -10.69 -1.27
CA PRO A 978 44.49 -10.41 -1.95
C PRO A 978 43.35 -10.14 -0.95
N ALA A 979 42.45 -9.25 -1.35
CA ALA A 979 41.25 -8.88 -0.61
C ALA A 979 40.31 -10.09 -0.40
N PRO A 980 39.72 -10.25 0.79
CA PRO A 980 38.74 -11.30 1.05
C PRO A 980 37.39 -11.01 0.39
N ASP A 981 36.82 -12.10 -0.09
CA ASP A 981 35.57 -12.26 -0.82
C ASP A 981 34.35 -11.66 -0.10
N LEU A 982 33.59 -10.84 -0.82
CA LEU A 982 32.46 -10.04 -0.33
C LEU A 982 31.13 -10.81 -0.48
N LEU A 983 31.15 -12.11 -0.19
CA LEU A 983 30.00 -13.03 -0.20
C LEU A 983 29.78 -13.72 1.15
N SER A 984 30.10 -13.04 2.24
CA SER A 984 29.71 -13.47 3.59
C SER A 984 29.28 -12.31 4.48
N ILE A 985 28.12 -11.70 4.16
CA ILE A 985 27.25 -11.03 5.13
C ILE A 985 25.81 -11.29 4.74
#